data_AF-A0A2H0Q358-F1
#
_entry.id   AF-A0A2H0Q358-F1
#
_cell.length_a   1.000
_cell.length_b   1.000
_cell.length_c   1.000
_cell.angle_alpha   90.00
_cell.angle_beta   90.00
_cell.angle_gamma   90.00
#
_symmetry.space_group_name_H-M   'P 1'
#
loop_
_entity.id
_entity.type
_entity.pdbx_description
1 polymer ?
#
loop_
_entity_poly.entity_id
_entity_poly.type
_entity_poly.pdbx_seq_one_letter_code
_entity_poly.pdbx_strand_id
1 'polypeptide(L)'
;MNYILLGLLLLSTACSFKSPDKANESKPVTEYQELKPEDLAKMDTDGDKLNDLEEKDRGLNPFVADIPELRVRFLQNYSMKVNWHVKTPDGVDHPDSTWDFTIDTRVGRNDPDFKYRVGEILVRNKAFNEAARIGKFSSHSWGEIKESDLTRVIYPDVDTRFYEKYALSTGKYFDNPSVVIDTVTVELENSVRLLPSSIYSSVKNLELNFYYYNYETESYELLETKVIERHFNRDINETFSVTLENVPVDLISQNYLKRGEFIVSEVKDFEIPEIESKYSELMKSVKNKTIQMVINTPLETRAMYVAPFKNKNRFVDLMDNVYPKQFKVEEDELTKVGQFENNLSDYTHLREVKGEDKKGKWFIFTDRLAQTYLNHEFKPEDVVILSYLTGKELAEQSSEKVNALRYSVSGNDDYEIYPLGNISPNSVVDFQLYAGKRLGEKVDKKEDRPSSSGGSCGRNCTTWHYNCHIKFNKFMKRDEGFEFKKDLSEELGQLSLIINEDEFNLKKLIEEKKVEIYWVDKNPHFRISDISKIKELFEADENVISLKITTFTETTFEGVNLVSYSGRQSYGCMQLTAAASFNMKIPVYEGSKDFNQWRHWYNWNVLGIGKNRTYKQPFTFDVSSIVNNYHN
;
A
#
# COMPACT_ATOMS: atom_id res chain seq x y z
N MET A 1 18.13 58.22 -44.69
CA MET A 1 17.77 57.18 -43.71
C MET A 1 16.71 57.77 -42.78
N ASN A 2 15.42 57.61 -43.14
CA ASN A 2 14.18 57.96 -42.37
C ASN A 2 12.95 58.08 -43.31
N TYR A 3 12.68 57.09 -44.16
CA TYR A 3 11.43 57.07 -44.96
C TYR A 3 10.72 55.72 -45.03
N ILE A 4 11.20 54.69 -44.32
CA ILE A 4 10.53 53.37 -44.26
C ILE A 4 9.61 53.27 -43.03
N LEU A 5 9.82 54.08 -41.99
CA LEU A 5 8.96 54.06 -40.79
C LEU A 5 7.65 54.86 -40.90
N LEU A 6 7.48 55.71 -41.94
CA LEU A 6 6.25 56.49 -42.11
C LEU A 6 5.17 55.74 -42.92
N GLY A 7 5.53 54.66 -43.61
CA GLY A 7 4.61 53.82 -44.39
C GLY A 7 3.89 52.73 -43.59
N LEU A 8 4.36 52.43 -42.37
CA LEU A 8 3.82 51.35 -41.53
C LEU A 8 2.93 51.82 -40.36
N LEU A 9 2.69 53.12 -40.25
CA LEU A 9 1.87 53.74 -39.19
C LEU A 9 0.54 54.35 -39.70
N LEU A 10 0.19 54.16 -40.99
CA LEU A 10 -1.01 54.71 -41.62
C LEU A 10 -2.08 53.64 -41.98
N LEU A 11 -1.95 52.40 -41.49
CA LEU A 11 -2.91 51.30 -41.76
C LEU A 11 -3.78 50.91 -40.55
N SER A 12 -3.93 51.80 -39.57
CA SER A 12 -4.83 51.59 -38.43
C SER A 12 -5.67 52.83 -38.13
N THR A 13 -6.82 52.97 -38.78
CA THR A 13 -8.04 53.56 -38.16
C THR A 13 -9.32 53.09 -38.87
N ALA A 14 -10.09 52.31 -38.12
CA ALA A 14 -11.54 52.35 -37.98
C ALA A 14 -12.39 53.03 -39.08
N CYS A 15 -13.20 52.22 -39.78
CA CYS A 15 -14.53 52.62 -40.21
C CYS A 15 -15.56 52.15 -39.17
N SER A 16 -16.16 53.14 -38.51
CA SER A 16 -17.34 53.06 -37.66
C SER A 16 -18.58 52.68 -38.47
N PHE A 17 -19.44 51.79 -37.94
CA PHE A 17 -20.84 51.69 -38.36
C PHE A 17 -21.79 51.57 -37.16
N LYS A 18 -22.81 52.43 -37.22
CA LYS A 18 -23.99 52.66 -36.36
C LYS A 18 -24.78 51.40 -35.96
N SER A 19 -25.30 51.39 -34.73
CA SER A 19 -26.63 50.79 -34.42
C SER A 19 -27.74 51.68 -34.99
N PRO A 20 -28.83 51.10 -35.52
CA PRO A 20 -30.01 50.88 -34.68
C PRO A 20 -30.81 49.59 -34.98
N ASP A 21 -31.46 49.08 -33.92
CA ASP A 21 -32.65 48.23 -33.83
C ASP A 21 -33.12 47.46 -35.09
N LYS A 22 -33.09 46.12 -35.01
CA LYS A 22 -34.24 45.24 -35.28
C LYS A 22 -33.92 43.75 -35.10
N ALA A 23 -34.91 43.09 -34.49
CA ALA A 23 -35.28 41.68 -34.60
C ALA A 23 -34.36 40.62 -33.97
N ASN A 24 -34.98 39.83 -33.09
CA ASN A 24 -34.56 38.51 -32.68
C ASN A 24 -34.15 37.66 -33.89
N GLU A 25 -32.85 37.51 -34.15
CA GLU A 25 -32.33 36.42 -34.95
C GLU A 25 -31.70 35.41 -34.00
N SER A 26 -32.55 34.44 -33.64
CA SER A 26 -32.15 33.11 -33.20
C SER A 26 -30.96 32.63 -34.04
N LYS A 27 -29.89 32.19 -33.34
CA LYS A 27 -28.85 31.33 -33.93
C LYS A 27 -29.53 30.28 -34.82
N PRO A 28 -29.02 29.98 -36.03
CA PRO A 28 -29.61 28.95 -36.85
C PRO A 28 -29.56 27.65 -36.06
N VAL A 29 -30.73 27.18 -35.65
CA VAL A 29 -30.95 25.84 -35.15
C VAL A 29 -30.49 24.93 -36.28
N THR A 30 -29.48 24.13 -36.02
CA THR A 30 -29.05 23.04 -36.91
C THR A 30 -30.29 22.21 -37.20
N GLU A 31 -30.80 22.33 -38.41
CA GLU A 31 -32.00 21.63 -38.87
C GLU A 31 -31.64 20.13 -38.90
N TYR A 32 -32.01 19.40 -37.85
CA TYR A 32 -32.08 17.96 -37.90
C TYR A 32 -33.08 17.64 -39.01
N GLN A 33 -32.62 17.15 -40.16
CA GLN A 33 -33.50 16.41 -41.06
C GLN A 33 -34.03 15.22 -40.24
N GLU A 34 -35.22 15.37 -39.67
CA GLU A 34 -35.95 14.31 -39.00
C GLU A 34 -36.17 13.20 -40.02
N LEU A 35 -35.50 12.08 -39.81
CA LEU A 35 -35.75 10.84 -40.54
C LEU A 35 -37.24 10.47 -40.34
N LYS A 36 -37.87 9.94 -41.39
CA LYS A 36 -39.27 9.54 -41.31
C LYS A 36 -39.43 8.38 -40.31
N PRO A 37 -40.57 8.25 -39.62
CA PRO A 37 -40.83 7.16 -38.68
C PRO A 37 -40.61 5.76 -39.26
N GLU A 38 -40.95 5.56 -40.54
CA GLU A 38 -40.77 4.29 -41.26
C GLU A 38 -39.29 3.89 -41.47
N ASP A 39 -38.40 4.88 -41.57
CA ASP A 39 -36.96 4.66 -41.71
C ASP A 39 -36.34 4.36 -40.34
N LEU A 40 -36.78 5.08 -39.30
CA LEU A 40 -36.36 4.86 -37.90
C LEU A 40 -36.77 3.46 -37.40
N ALA A 41 -37.94 2.96 -37.77
CA ALA A 41 -38.39 1.61 -37.38
C ALA A 41 -37.53 0.47 -37.96
N LYS A 42 -36.65 0.75 -38.93
CA LYS A 42 -35.74 -0.22 -39.54
C LYS A 42 -34.28 -0.02 -39.11
N MET A 43 -34.00 1.04 -38.37
CA MET A 43 -32.68 1.38 -37.87
C MET A 43 -32.57 0.93 -36.41
N ASP A 44 -31.37 0.50 -36.08
CA ASP A 44 -30.89 0.17 -34.73
C ASP A 44 -29.48 0.76 -34.75
N THR A 45 -29.39 2.06 -34.48
CA THR A 45 -28.20 2.85 -34.75
C THR A 45 -27.06 2.51 -33.80
N ASP A 46 -27.36 2.19 -32.55
CA ASP A 46 -26.40 1.89 -31.49
C ASP A 46 -26.24 0.39 -31.18
N GLY A 47 -27.05 -0.48 -31.78
CA GLY A 47 -26.83 -1.92 -31.76
C GLY A 47 -27.40 -2.64 -30.54
N ASP A 48 -28.23 -1.99 -29.74
CA ASP A 48 -28.79 -2.54 -28.51
C ASP A 48 -29.98 -3.50 -28.72
N LYS A 49 -30.34 -3.74 -29.99
CA LYS A 49 -31.45 -4.58 -30.46
C LYS A 49 -32.84 -3.96 -30.24
N LEU A 50 -32.93 -2.69 -29.86
CA LEU A 50 -34.11 -1.86 -30.00
C LEU A 50 -34.01 -1.06 -31.30
N ASN A 51 -35.16 -0.65 -31.85
CA ASN A 51 -35.16 0.19 -33.04
C ASN A 51 -35.29 1.67 -32.67
N ASP A 52 -34.71 2.55 -33.48
CA ASP A 52 -34.62 3.99 -33.21
C ASP A 52 -36.00 4.66 -33.01
N LEU A 53 -37.08 4.09 -33.57
CA LEU A 53 -38.44 4.60 -33.37
C LEU A 53 -38.95 4.25 -31.96
N GLU A 54 -38.77 3.00 -31.54
CA GLU A 54 -39.17 2.51 -30.23
C GLU A 54 -38.42 3.22 -29.10
N GLU A 55 -37.13 3.49 -29.29
CA GLU A 55 -36.35 4.27 -28.33
C GLU A 55 -36.90 5.68 -28.16
N LYS A 56 -37.19 6.38 -29.26
CA LYS A 56 -37.80 7.72 -29.21
C LYS A 56 -39.17 7.71 -28.54
N ASP A 57 -40.00 6.71 -28.84
CA ASP A 57 -41.32 6.57 -28.22
C ASP A 57 -41.22 6.32 -26.71
N ARG A 58 -40.13 5.70 -26.24
CA ARG A 58 -39.81 5.47 -24.82
C ARG A 58 -39.06 6.62 -24.16
N GLY A 59 -38.70 7.66 -24.91
CA GLY A 59 -37.92 8.81 -24.43
C GLY A 59 -36.43 8.52 -24.24
N LEU A 60 -35.92 7.48 -24.91
CA LEU A 60 -34.52 7.07 -24.94
C LEU A 60 -33.78 7.79 -26.09
N ASN A 61 -32.45 7.66 -26.11
CA ASN A 61 -31.62 8.31 -27.11
C ASN A 61 -31.05 7.27 -28.10
N PRO A 62 -31.48 7.27 -29.38
CA PRO A 62 -31.04 6.29 -30.39
C PRO A 62 -29.55 6.25 -30.74
N PHE A 63 -28.76 7.12 -30.10
CA PHE A 63 -27.32 7.18 -30.29
C PHE A 63 -26.56 6.70 -29.05
N VAL A 64 -27.24 6.20 -28.02
CA VAL A 64 -26.64 5.75 -26.78
C VAL A 64 -27.27 4.42 -26.39
N ALA A 65 -26.51 3.34 -26.59
CA ALA A 65 -27.03 1.99 -26.42
C ALA A 65 -27.57 1.75 -25.00
N ASP A 66 -28.82 1.33 -24.91
CA ASP A 66 -29.43 0.93 -23.66
C ASP A 66 -29.06 -0.52 -23.33
N ILE A 67 -28.09 -0.68 -22.43
CA ILE A 67 -27.63 -2.00 -21.95
C ILE A 67 -27.95 -2.21 -20.46
N PRO A 68 -28.13 -3.46 -20.01
CA PRO A 68 -28.27 -3.76 -18.60
C PRO A 68 -26.94 -3.50 -17.87
N GLU A 69 -26.85 -2.38 -17.15
CA GLU A 69 -25.65 -2.02 -16.40
C GLU A 69 -25.60 -2.70 -15.02
N LEU A 70 -24.64 -3.62 -14.87
CA LEU A 70 -24.33 -4.26 -13.59
C LEU A 70 -23.18 -3.55 -12.88
N ARG A 71 -23.44 -3.10 -11.65
CA ARG A 71 -22.40 -2.62 -10.74
C ARG A 71 -21.96 -3.77 -9.83
N VAL A 72 -20.96 -4.51 -10.27
CA VAL A 72 -20.31 -5.58 -9.49
C VAL A 72 -19.14 -4.99 -8.71
N ARG A 73 -19.07 -5.28 -7.41
CA ARG A 73 -18.01 -4.82 -6.52
C ARG A 73 -17.59 -5.94 -5.59
N PHE A 74 -16.28 -6.05 -5.38
CA PHE A 74 -15.77 -6.75 -4.21
C PHE A 74 -16.09 -5.94 -2.96
N LEU A 75 -16.64 -6.63 -1.97
CA LEU A 75 -16.68 -6.16 -0.60
C LEU A 75 -15.34 -6.53 0.04
N GLN A 76 -14.78 -5.66 0.89
CA GLN A 76 -13.45 -5.86 1.52
C GLN A 76 -13.34 -7.09 2.45
N ASN A 77 -14.41 -7.85 2.57
CA ASN A 77 -14.47 -9.05 3.39
C ASN A 77 -14.03 -10.25 2.57
N TYR A 78 -12.97 -10.89 3.01
CA TYR A 78 -12.52 -12.17 2.51
C TYR A 78 -11.99 -13.02 3.66
N SER A 79 -11.91 -14.33 3.40
CA SER A 79 -11.21 -15.27 4.26
C SER A 79 -10.33 -16.17 3.41
N MET A 80 -9.06 -16.26 3.78
CA MET A 80 -8.11 -17.20 3.18
C MET A 80 -7.77 -18.25 4.21
N LYS A 81 -8.06 -19.51 3.89
CA LYS A 81 -7.68 -20.66 4.71
C LYS A 81 -6.56 -21.42 4.01
N VAL A 82 -5.47 -21.64 4.72
CA VAL A 82 -4.30 -22.38 4.22
C VAL A 82 -4.07 -23.58 5.11
N ASN A 83 -4.12 -24.77 4.52
CA ASN A 83 -3.75 -26.02 5.20
C ASN A 83 -2.32 -26.40 4.79
N TRP A 84 -1.53 -26.87 5.74
CA TRP A 84 -0.12 -27.20 5.53
C TRP A 84 0.37 -28.29 6.48
N HIS A 85 1.48 -28.93 6.13
CA HIS A 85 2.20 -29.88 6.99
C HIS A 85 3.72 -29.68 6.91
N VAL A 86 4.46 -30.38 7.77
CA VAL A 86 5.93 -30.30 7.87
C VAL A 86 6.54 -31.59 7.33
N LYS A 87 7.52 -31.46 6.44
CA LYS A 87 8.39 -32.57 6.03
C LYS A 87 9.26 -33.01 7.21
N THR A 88 9.28 -34.29 7.49
CA THR A 88 10.25 -34.83 8.47
C THR A 88 11.68 -34.76 7.91
N PRO A 89 12.71 -34.80 8.77
CA PRO A 89 14.12 -34.82 8.34
C PRO A 89 14.45 -35.93 7.34
N ASP A 90 13.64 -37.00 7.31
CA ASP A 90 13.82 -38.17 6.46
C ASP A 90 13.12 -38.02 5.09
N GLY A 91 12.48 -36.87 4.82
CA GLY A 91 11.78 -36.57 3.57
C GLY A 91 10.46 -37.32 3.40
N VAL A 92 9.93 -37.92 4.47
CA VAL A 92 8.65 -38.64 4.45
C VAL A 92 7.53 -37.69 4.88
N ASP A 93 6.53 -37.53 4.02
CA ASP A 93 5.32 -36.76 4.29
C ASP A 93 4.48 -37.49 5.36
N HIS A 94 4.17 -36.81 6.46
CA HIS A 94 3.18 -37.27 7.44
C HIS A 94 1.89 -36.47 7.25
N PRO A 95 0.94 -36.96 6.43
CA PRO A 95 -0.34 -36.27 6.22
C PRO A 95 -1.22 -36.20 7.48
N ASP A 96 -0.92 -37.00 8.52
CA ASP A 96 -1.72 -37.11 9.75
C ASP A 96 -1.58 -35.91 10.71
N SER A 97 -0.72 -34.94 10.41
CA SER A 97 -0.57 -33.69 11.18
C SER A 97 -0.70 -32.48 10.27
N THR A 98 -1.90 -32.27 9.73
CA THR A 98 -2.25 -31.05 8.99
C THR A 98 -2.53 -29.92 9.98
N TRP A 99 -1.87 -28.78 9.79
CA TRP A 99 -2.14 -27.53 10.50
C TRP A 99 -2.84 -26.54 9.55
N ASP A 100 -3.54 -25.57 10.12
CA ASP A 100 -4.16 -24.50 9.35
C ASP A 100 -3.93 -23.12 9.96
N PHE A 101 -3.94 -22.11 9.11
CA PHE A 101 -4.12 -20.73 9.53
C PHE A 101 -5.13 -20.05 8.62
N THR A 102 -5.79 -19.02 9.16
CA THR A 102 -6.80 -18.25 8.45
C THR A 102 -6.49 -16.77 8.51
N ILE A 103 -6.54 -16.10 7.36
CA ILE A 103 -6.51 -14.63 7.23
C ILE A 103 -7.94 -14.18 6.95
N ASP A 104 -8.58 -13.52 7.90
CA ASP A 104 -9.98 -13.09 7.78
C ASP A 104 -10.12 -11.59 8.07
N THR A 105 -10.53 -10.81 7.05
CA THR A 105 -10.73 -9.36 7.20
C THR A 105 -12.03 -9.00 7.93
N ARG A 106 -12.98 -9.94 8.07
CA ARG A 106 -14.24 -9.70 8.80
C ARG A 106 -14.00 -9.38 10.27
N VAL A 107 -12.88 -9.83 10.84
CA VAL A 107 -12.45 -9.54 12.20
C VAL A 107 -12.26 -8.03 12.44
N GLY A 108 -11.90 -7.28 11.39
CA GLY A 108 -11.72 -5.83 11.44
C GLY A 108 -13.01 -5.01 11.53
N ARG A 109 -14.19 -5.59 11.25
CA ARG A 109 -15.47 -4.83 11.22
C ARG A 109 -15.85 -4.21 12.57
N ASN A 110 -15.35 -4.77 13.67
CA ASN A 110 -15.60 -4.25 15.02
C ASN A 110 -14.59 -3.17 15.43
N ASP A 111 -13.57 -2.90 14.62
CA ASP A 111 -12.59 -1.85 14.84
C ASP A 111 -13.08 -0.54 14.18
N PRO A 112 -13.33 0.54 14.96
CA PRO A 112 -13.76 1.82 14.39
C PRO A 112 -12.72 2.47 13.47
N ASP A 113 -11.45 2.05 13.53
CA ASP A 113 -10.40 2.53 12.63
C ASP A 113 -10.42 1.80 11.27
N PHE A 114 -11.19 0.72 11.12
CA PHE A 114 -11.23 -0.06 9.88
C PHE A 114 -11.88 0.73 8.74
N LYS A 115 -11.07 1.13 7.77
CA LYS A 115 -11.53 1.86 6.58
C LYS A 115 -12.08 0.88 5.55
N TYR A 116 -13.40 0.80 5.48
CA TYR A 116 -14.09 -0.01 4.49
C TYR A 116 -13.84 0.52 3.06
N ARG A 117 -13.29 -0.33 2.20
CA ARG A 117 -13.07 -0.02 0.76
C ARG A 117 -13.84 -1.01 -0.11
N VAL A 118 -14.19 -0.59 -1.32
CA VAL A 118 -14.84 -1.45 -2.32
C VAL A 118 -13.99 -1.52 -3.57
N GLY A 119 -14.06 -2.64 -4.28
CA GLY A 119 -13.29 -2.83 -5.51
C GLY A 119 -13.64 -1.79 -6.58
N GLU A 120 -12.62 -1.39 -7.35
CA GLU A 120 -12.74 -0.42 -8.44
C GLU A 120 -12.41 -1.06 -9.79
N ILE A 121 -12.96 -0.50 -10.87
CA ILE A 121 -12.70 -0.96 -12.24
C ILE A 121 -11.27 -0.58 -12.63
N LEU A 122 -10.52 -1.50 -13.25
CA LEU A 122 -9.12 -1.31 -13.64
C LEU A 122 -8.88 0.00 -14.42
N VAL A 123 -9.74 0.30 -15.39
CA VAL A 123 -9.60 1.51 -16.22
C VAL A 123 -9.67 2.80 -15.41
N ARG A 124 -10.44 2.83 -14.32
CA ARG A 124 -10.54 4.03 -13.45
C ARG A 124 -9.20 4.29 -12.79
N ASN A 125 -8.60 3.27 -12.16
CA ASN A 125 -7.28 3.38 -11.53
C ASN A 125 -6.21 3.79 -12.55
N LYS A 126 -6.25 3.21 -13.74
CA LYS A 126 -5.31 3.55 -14.82
C LYS A 126 -5.44 5.00 -15.28
N ALA A 127 -6.66 5.46 -15.54
CA ALA A 127 -6.93 6.85 -15.92
C ALA A 127 -6.54 7.83 -14.82
N PHE A 128 -6.75 7.47 -13.55
CA PHE A 128 -6.39 8.31 -12.41
C PHE A 128 -4.86 8.42 -12.26
N ASN A 129 -4.14 7.30 -12.36
CA ASN A 129 -2.68 7.28 -12.33
C ASN A 129 -2.08 8.08 -13.49
N GLU A 130 -2.60 7.93 -14.71
CA GLU A 130 -2.13 8.72 -15.85
C GLU A 130 -2.44 10.22 -15.69
N ALA A 131 -3.63 10.56 -15.16
CA ALA A 131 -3.97 11.93 -14.82
C ALA A 131 -3.01 12.53 -13.78
N ALA A 132 -2.62 11.78 -12.74
CA ALA A 132 -1.63 12.25 -11.78
C ALA A 132 -0.23 12.37 -12.40
N ARG A 133 0.17 11.44 -13.26
CA ARG A 133 1.49 11.43 -13.91
C ARG A 133 1.73 12.64 -14.81
N ILE A 134 0.71 13.10 -15.52
CA ILE A 134 0.84 14.20 -16.50
C ILE A 134 0.06 15.46 -16.14
N GLY A 135 -0.74 15.43 -15.07
CA GLY A 135 -1.79 16.43 -14.81
C GLY A 135 -1.29 17.85 -14.58
N LYS A 136 0.01 17.97 -14.26
CA LYS A 136 0.74 19.25 -14.22
C LYS A 136 0.86 19.92 -15.60
N PHE A 137 0.95 19.15 -16.66
CA PHE A 137 1.28 19.63 -18.01
C PHE A 137 0.09 19.62 -18.95
N SER A 138 -0.83 18.68 -18.79
CA SER A 138 -1.97 18.53 -19.68
C SER A 138 -3.15 17.85 -19.00
N SER A 139 -4.35 18.24 -19.42
CA SER A 139 -5.59 17.53 -19.12
C SER A 139 -5.78 16.29 -20.01
N HIS A 140 -4.99 16.10 -21.08
CA HIS A 140 -5.09 14.96 -21.99
C HIS A 140 -3.90 14.00 -21.83
N SER A 141 -4.21 12.77 -21.47
CA SER A 141 -3.30 11.63 -21.38
C SER A 141 -3.66 10.55 -22.40
N TRP A 142 -2.72 9.65 -22.62
CA TRP A 142 -2.78 8.57 -23.58
C TRP A 142 -2.05 7.30 -23.11
N GLY A 143 -2.54 6.13 -23.50
CA GLY A 143 -1.94 4.85 -23.11
C GLY A 143 -2.68 3.69 -23.76
N GLU A 144 -2.09 2.51 -23.73
CA GLU A 144 -2.77 1.31 -24.26
C GLU A 144 -3.99 0.99 -23.40
N ILE A 145 -5.20 1.00 -23.94
CA ILE A 145 -6.42 0.58 -23.22
C ILE A 145 -6.81 -0.82 -23.69
N LYS A 146 -6.78 -1.80 -22.79
CA LYS A 146 -7.20 -3.18 -23.11
C LYS A 146 -8.69 -3.33 -22.79
N GLU A 147 -9.38 -4.17 -23.55
CA GLU A 147 -10.79 -4.50 -23.28
C GLU A 147 -10.99 -5.01 -21.85
N SER A 148 -10.03 -5.82 -21.36
CA SER A 148 -10.01 -6.31 -19.99
C SER A 148 -9.95 -5.21 -18.93
N ASP A 149 -9.35 -4.05 -19.23
CA ASP A 149 -9.25 -2.93 -18.29
C ASP A 149 -10.65 -2.33 -18.03
N LEU A 150 -11.57 -2.47 -18.98
CA LEU A 150 -12.91 -1.87 -18.96
C LEU A 150 -13.93 -2.72 -18.19
N THR A 151 -13.68 -4.01 -18.07
CA THR A 151 -14.63 -4.99 -17.48
C THR A 151 -14.18 -5.54 -16.13
N ARG A 152 -12.88 -5.50 -15.84
CA ARG A 152 -12.30 -6.10 -14.63
C ARG A 152 -12.34 -5.15 -13.44
N VAL A 153 -12.68 -5.72 -12.29
CA VAL A 153 -12.73 -5.07 -10.98
C VAL A 153 -11.64 -5.65 -10.11
N ILE A 154 -10.77 -4.80 -9.56
CA ILE A 154 -9.71 -5.22 -8.63
C ILE A 154 -10.31 -5.36 -7.23
N TYR A 155 -9.85 -6.37 -6.49
CA TYR A 155 -10.10 -6.41 -5.05
C TYR A 155 -9.58 -5.13 -4.35
N PRO A 156 -10.34 -4.55 -3.41
CA PRO A 156 -9.88 -3.34 -2.72
C PRO A 156 -8.63 -3.59 -1.88
N ASP A 157 -7.78 -2.58 -1.79
CA ASP A 157 -6.67 -2.55 -0.84
C ASP A 157 -7.15 -2.82 0.60
N VAL A 158 -6.35 -3.60 1.32
CA VAL A 158 -6.57 -3.89 2.74
C VAL A 158 -5.88 -2.82 3.59
N ASP A 159 -6.37 -2.60 4.82
CA ASP A 159 -5.68 -1.72 5.78
C ASP A 159 -4.21 -2.15 5.97
N THR A 160 -3.29 -1.19 5.90
CA THR A 160 -1.84 -1.44 5.97
C THR A 160 -1.45 -2.16 7.25
N ARG A 161 -2.00 -1.76 8.41
CA ARG A 161 -1.66 -2.38 9.71
C ARG A 161 -2.17 -3.81 9.78
N PHE A 162 -3.37 -4.06 9.23
CA PHE A 162 -3.90 -5.42 9.11
C PHE A 162 -2.99 -6.27 8.21
N TYR A 163 -2.64 -5.76 7.03
CA TYR A 163 -1.80 -6.46 6.06
C TYR A 163 -0.43 -6.84 6.66
N GLU A 164 0.30 -5.89 7.24
CA GLU A 164 1.65 -6.14 7.78
C GLU A 164 1.64 -7.17 8.92
N LYS A 165 0.61 -7.13 9.79
CA LYS A 165 0.40 -8.14 10.84
C LYS A 165 0.27 -9.56 10.27
N TYR A 166 -0.54 -9.74 9.22
CA TYR A 166 -0.72 -11.06 8.63
C TYR A 166 0.49 -11.48 7.80
N ALA A 167 1.14 -10.55 7.10
CA ALA A 167 2.38 -10.80 6.37
C ALA A 167 3.49 -11.35 7.30
N LEU A 168 3.68 -10.72 8.47
CA LEU A 168 4.67 -11.17 9.45
C LEU A 168 4.30 -12.50 10.12
N SER A 169 3.04 -12.68 10.50
CA SER A 169 2.62 -13.88 11.22
C SER A 169 2.54 -15.14 10.35
N THR A 170 2.23 -14.98 9.05
CA THR A 170 1.97 -16.10 8.13
C THR A 170 3.04 -16.30 7.05
N GLY A 171 3.72 -15.24 6.59
CA GLY A 171 4.65 -15.36 5.45
C GLY A 171 5.81 -16.34 5.68
N LYS A 172 6.27 -16.49 6.93
CA LYS A 172 7.32 -17.45 7.33
C LYS A 172 7.02 -18.91 6.97
N TYR A 173 5.75 -19.28 6.79
CA TYR A 173 5.37 -20.64 6.41
C TYR A 173 5.56 -20.88 4.90
N PHE A 174 5.43 -19.85 4.07
CA PHE A 174 5.60 -19.96 2.62
C PHE A 174 7.08 -19.97 2.20
N ASP A 175 7.95 -19.32 2.96
CA ASP A 175 9.39 -19.29 2.68
C ASP A 175 10.17 -20.46 3.32
N ASN A 176 9.52 -21.30 4.13
CA ASN A 176 10.18 -22.41 4.82
C ASN A 176 10.19 -23.68 3.95
N PRO A 177 11.37 -24.21 3.53
CA PRO A 177 11.45 -25.39 2.66
C PRO A 177 10.96 -26.69 3.33
N SER A 178 10.83 -26.69 4.65
CA SER A 178 10.29 -27.83 5.42
C SER A 178 8.76 -27.81 5.48
N VAL A 179 8.11 -26.73 5.08
CA VAL A 179 6.65 -26.59 5.07
C VAL A 179 6.12 -26.93 3.68
N VAL A 180 5.06 -27.73 3.62
CA VAL A 180 4.31 -28.04 2.40
C VAL A 180 2.91 -27.48 2.54
N ILE A 181 2.50 -26.68 1.57
CA ILE A 181 1.14 -26.16 1.50
C ILE A 181 0.28 -27.20 0.79
N ASP A 182 -0.76 -27.69 1.48
CA ASP A 182 -1.65 -28.73 0.96
C ASP A 182 -2.75 -28.12 0.09
N THR A 183 -3.45 -27.13 0.63
CA THR A 183 -4.59 -26.48 -0.04
C THR A 183 -4.71 -25.04 0.39
N VAL A 184 -5.08 -24.18 -0.54
CA VAL A 184 -5.47 -22.80 -0.27
C VAL A 184 -6.91 -22.60 -0.72
N THR A 185 -7.76 -22.08 0.16
CA THR A 185 -9.16 -21.76 -0.12
C THR A 185 -9.40 -20.28 0.14
N VAL A 186 -10.06 -19.60 -0.79
CA VAL A 186 -10.37 -18.16 -0.68
C VAL A 186 -11.87 -17.96 -0.77
N GLU A 187 -12.46 -17.38 0.27
CA GLU A 187 -13.86 -16.93 0.30
C GLU A 187 -13.90 -15.42 0.08
N LEU A 188 -14.66 -14.96 -0.91
CA LEU A 188 -14.83 -13.55 -1.28
C LEU A 188 -16.28 -13.12 -1.13
N GLU A 189 -16.52 -11.99 -0.47
CA GLU A 189 -17.85 -11.37 -0.45
C GLU A 189 -17.98 -10.37 -1.61
N ASN A 190 -19.09 -10.46 -2.35
CA ASN A 190 -19.36 -9.64 -3.52
C ASN A 190 -20.70 -8.93 -3.36
N SER A 191 -20.82 -7.78 -4.00
CA SER A 191 -22.06 -7.01 -4.10
C SER A 191 -22.37 -6.74 -5.56
N VAL A 192 -23.63 -6.93 -5.95
CA VAL A 192 -24.13 -6.68 -7.29
C VAL A 192 -25.38 -5.83 -7.20
N ARG A 193 -25.46 -4.83 -8.07
CA ARG A 193 -26.67 -4.04 -8.28
C ARG A 193 -26.89 -3.85 -9.78
N LEU A 194 -28.07 -4.24 -10.25
CA LEU A 194 -28.57 -3.85 -11.56
C LEU A 194 -29.06 -2.40 -11.47
N LEU A 195 -28.44 -1.51 -12.24
CA LEU A 195 -28.81 -0.09 -12.22
C LEU A 195 -30.23 0.11 -12.79
N PRO A 196 -30.92 1.20 -12.39
CA PRO A 196 -32.22 1.52 -12.93
C PRO A 196 -32.17 1.68 -14.46
N SER A 197 -32.94 0.86 -15.17
CA SER A 197 -33.22 0.97 -16.61
C SER A 197 -34.72 0.95 -16.85
N SER A 198 -35.21 1.67 -17.87
CA SER A 198 -36.61 1.61 -18.30
C SER A 198 -36.95 0.30 -19.01
N ILE A 199 -35.95 -0.37 -19.59
CA ILE A 199 -36.09 -1.58 -20.40
C ILE A 199 -35.89 -2.83 -19.55
N TYR A 200 -34.78 -2.89 -18.80
CA TYR A 200 -34.36 -4.10 -18.10
C TYR A 200 -34.83 -4.11 -16.65
N SER A 201 -35.64 -5.10 -16.29
CA SER A 201 -36.19 -5.27 -14.94
C SER A 201 -35.40 -6.27 -14.10
N SER A 202 -34.72 -7.24 -14.75
CA SER A 202 -33.90 -8.23 -14.07
C SER A 202 -32.84 -8.84 -14.99
N VAL A 203 -31.82 -9.48 -14.40
CA VAL A 203 -30.88 -10.36 -15.11
C VAL A 203 -30.75 -11.68 -14.35
N LYS A 204 -30.30 -12.75 -15.02
CA LYS A 204 -30.17 -14.08 -14.40
C LYS A 204 -28.81 -14.70 -14.64
N ASN A 205 -28.45 -15.65 -13.75
CA ASN A 205 -27.33 -16.55 -13.93
C ASN A 205 -26.02 -15.81 -14.20
N LEU A 206 -25.65 -14.90 -13.28
CA LEU A 206 -24.45 -14.08 -13.41
C LEU A 206 -23.20 -14.97 -13.43
N GLU A 207 -22.43 -14.92 -14.51
CA GLU A 207 -21.19 -15.65 -14.68
C GLU A 207 -19.99 -14.72 -14.40
N LEU A 208 -19.21 -15.06 -13.38
CA LEU A 208 -18.03 -14.30 -12.95
C LEU A 208 -16.76 -15.09 -13.19
N ASN A 209 -15.77 -14.43 -13.78
CA ASN A 209 -14.40 -14.94 -13.87
C ASN A 209 -13.54 -14.31 -12.77
N PHE A 210 -12.72 -15.13 -12.13
CA PHE A 210 -11.72 -14.68 -11.15
C PHE A 210 -10.32 -14.92 -11.70
N TYR A 211 -9.46 -13.92 -11.62
CA TYR A 211 -8.09 -13.96 -12.12
C TYR A 211 -7.09 -13.57 -11.04
N TYR A 212 -5.84 -13.99 -11.21
CA TYR A 212 -4.69 -13.44 -10.53
C TYR A 212 -3.58 -13.12 -11.51
N TYR A 213 -2.67 -12.24 -11.14
CA TYR A 213 -1.52 -11.91 -11.97
C TYR A 213 -0.38 -12.91 -11.71
N ASN A 214 0.02 -13.70 -12.69
CA ASN A 214 1.16 -14.59 -12.58
C ASN A 214 2.42 -13.85 -13.02
N TYR A 215 3.35 -13.64 -12.09
CA TYR A 215 4.61 -12.94 -12.33
C TYR A 215 5.64 -13.74 -13.14
N GLU A 216 5.51 -15.06 -13.22
CA GLU A 216 6.39 -15.90 -14.03
C GLU A 216 6.02 -15.80 -15.52
N THR A 217 4.71 -15.71 -15.82
CA THR A 217 4.17 -15.59 -17.17
C THR A 217 3.88 -14.15 -17.59
N GLU A 218 4.03 -13.20 -16.66
CA GLU A 218 3.71 -11.77 -16.81
C GLU A 218 2.26 -11.50 -17.28
N SER A 219 1.31 -12.36 -16.89
CA SER A 219 -0.06 -12.33 -17.41
C SER A 219 -1.12 -12.65 -16.36
N TYR A 220 -2.36 -12.21 -16.60
CA TYR A 220 -3.49 -12.58 -15.76
C TYR A 220 -4.00 -13.99 -16.11
N GLU A 221 -3.97 -14.90 -15.13
CA GLU A 221 -4.41 -16.29 -15.26
C GLU A 221 -5.77 -16.48 -14.61
N LEU A 222 -6.64 -17.25 -15.28
CA LEU A 222 -7.98 -17.57 -14.78
C LEU A 222 -7.88 -18.59 -13.64
N LEU A 223 -8.36 -18.22 -12.46
CA LEU A 223 -8.49 -19.10 -11.31
C LEU A 223 -9.71 -20.01 -11.45
N GLU A 224 -10.88 -19.40 -11.61
CA GLU A 224 -12.15 -20.11 -11.69
C GLU A 224 -13.23 -19.24 -12.32
N THR A 225 -14.21 -19.90 -12.95
CA THR A 225 -15.46 -19.28 -13.39
C THR A 225 -16.59 -19.77 -12.51
N LYS A 226 -17.39 -18.87 -11.94
CA LYS A 226 -18.53 -19.21 -11.08
C LYS A 226 -19.83 -18.64 -11.64
N VAL A 227 -20.85 -19.49 -11.70
CA VAL A 227 -22.21 -19.07 -12.07
C VAL A 227 -23.02 -18.90 -10.80
N ILE A 228 -23.60 -17.70 -10.63
CA ILE A 228 -24.49 -17.38 -9.53
C ILE A 228 -25.93 -17.57 -10.02
N GLU A 229 -26.49 -18.76 -9.76
CA GLU A 229 -27.85 -19.15 -10.15
C GLU A 229 -28.92 -18.40 -9.34
N ARG A 230 -29.13 -17.13 -9.70
CA ARG A 230 -30.07 -16.20 -9.05
C ARG A 230 -30.65 -15.22 -10.06
N HIS A 231 -31.71 -14.54 -9.64
CA HIS A 231 -32.29 -13.40 -10.35
C HIS A 231 -31.86 -12.13 -9.63
N PHE A 232 -31.19 -11.23 -10.35
CA PHE A 232 -30.82 -9.91 -9.84
C PHE A 232 -31.83 -8.90 -10.36
N ASN A 233 -32.58 -8.29 -9.44
CA ASN A 233 -33.65 -7.37 -9.81
C ASN A 233 -33.14 -5.93 -9.88
N ARG A 234 -33.78 -5.13 -10.73
CA ARG A 234 -33.47 -3.71 -10.91
C ARG A 234 -33.53 -2.96 -9.59
N ASP A 235 -32.51 -2.13 -9.37
CA ASP A 235 -32.37 -1.23 -8.23
C ASP A 235 -32.21 -1.90 -6.85
N ILE A 236 -32.02 -3.21 -6.80
CA ILE A 236 -31.75 -3.94 -5.56
C ILE A 236 -30.25 -4.21 -5.46
N ASN A 237 -29.65 -3.87 -4.32
CA ASN A 237 -28.27 -4.23 -4.01
C ASN A 237 -28.25 -5.59 -3.30
N GLU A 238 -27.70 -6.60 -3.95
CA GLU A 238 -27.64 -7.97 -3.46
C GLU A 238 -26.19 -8.35 -3.13
N THR A 239 -25.99 -9.10 -2.05
CA THR A 239 -24.68 -9.62 -1.66
C THR A 239 -24.65 -11.14 -1.71
N PHE A 240 -23.48 -11.69 -2.07
CA PHE A 240 -23.25 -13.13 -2.08
C PHE A 240 -21.76 -13.44 -1.87
N SER A 241 -21.49 -14.64 -1.37
CA SER A 241 -20.13 -15.14 -1.17
C SER A 241 -19.78 -16.13 -2.28
N VAL A 242 -18.52 -16.08 -2.71
CA VAL A 242 -17.92 -17.01 -3.67
C VAL A 242 -16.72 -17.68 -3.01
N THR A 243 -16.63 -19.00 -3.12
CA THR A 243 -15.51 -19.79 -2.60
C THR A 243 -14.71 -20.35 -3.77
N LEU A 244 -13.42 -20.02 -3.80
CA LEU A 244 -12.42 -20.50 -4.73
C LEU A 244 -11.58 -21.55 -4.01
N GLU A 245 -11.59 -22.78 -4.53
CA GLU A 245 -10.88 -23.92 -3.95
C GLU A 245 -9.57 -24.17 -4.69
N ASN A 246 -8.56 -24.67 -3.97
CA ASN A 246 -7.25 -25.04 -4.52
C ASN A 246 -6.57 -23.92 -5.33
N VAL A 247 -6.63 -22.68 -4.83
CA VAL A 247 -5.97 -21.56 -5.51
C VAL A 247 -4.44 -21.74 -5.48
N PRO A 248 -3.71 -21.25 -6.50
CA PRO A 248 -2.25 -21.35 -6.55
C PRO A 248 -1.60 -20.72 -5.32
N VAL A 249 -0.53 -21.35 -4.82
CA VAL A 249 0.24 -20.83 -3.67
C VAL A 249 0.85 -19.47 -4.00
N ASP A 250 1.22 -19.22 -5.25
CA ASP A 250 1.82 -17.96 -5.71
C ASP A 250 0.89 -16.75 -5.59
N LEU A 251 -0.44 -16.96 -5.70
CA LEU A 251 -1.41 -15.91 -5.41
C LEU A 251 -1.23 -15.37 -3.98
N ILE A 252 -0.89 -16.24 -3.03
CA ILE A 252 -0.69 -15.83 -1.64
C ILE A 252 0.75 -15.36 -1.43
N SER A 253 1.73 -16.19 -1.81
CA SER A 253 3.14 -15.96 -1.47
C SER A 253 3.77 -14.81 -2.27
N GLN A 254 3.47 -14.68 -3.57
CA GLN A 254 4.08 -13.68 -4.45
C GLN A 254 3.20 -12.44 -4.61
N ASN A 255 1.89 -12.61 -4.81
CA ASN A 255 1.01 -11.47 -5.04
C ASN A 255 0.60 -10.85 -3.70
N TYR A 256 -0.11 -11.61 -2.87
CA TYR A 256 -0.68 -11.07 -1.65
C TYR A 256 0.41 -10.65 -0.68
N LEU A 257 1.28 -11.55 -0.20
CA LEU A 257 2.22 -11.26 0.89
C LEU A 257 3.42 -10.37 0.51
N LYS A 258 3.90 -10.45 -0.74
CA LYS A 258 5.07 -9.66 -1.19
C LYS A 258 4.68 -8.37 -1.89
N ARG A 259 3.52 -8.31 -2.55
CA ARG A 259 3.13 -7.16 -3.40
C ARG A 259 1.87 -6.45 -2.92
N GLY A 260 1.11 -7.05 -2.01
CA GLY A 260 -0.18 -6.52 -1.58
C GLY A 260 -1.24 -6.60 -2.67
N GLU A 261 -1.02 -7.42 -3.70
CA GLU A 261 -1.92 -7.61 -4.82
C GLU A 261 -2.77 -8.85 -4.60
N PHE A 262 -3.99 -8.86 -5.14
CA PHE A 262 -4.92 -9.95 -4.91
C PHE A 262 -5.71 -10.30 -6.17
N ILE A 263 -6.96 -10.73 -6.00
CA ILE A 263 -7.81 -11.25 -7.07
C ILE A 263 -8.46 -10.12 -7.86
N VAL A 264 -8.66 -10.36 -9.15
CA VAL A 264 -9.45 -9.52 -10.05
C VAL A 264 -10.67 -10.30 -10.50
N SER A 265 -11.85 -9.68 -10.52
CA SER A 265 -13.09 -10.29 -11.04
C SER A 265 -13.54 -9.61 -12.32
N GLU A 266 -14.19 -10.37 -13.19
CA GLU A 266 -14.81 -9.88 -14.42
C GLU A 266 -16.21 -10.47 -14.57
N VAL A 267 -17.17 -9.66 -14.99
CA VAL A 267 -18.47 -10.16 -15.46
C VAL A 267 -18.27 -10.74 -16.84
N LYS A 268 -18.33 -12.06 -16.96
CA LYS A 268 -18.18 -12.75 -18.24
C LYS A 268 -19.47 -12.70 -19.05
N ASP A 269 -20.59 -13.08 -18.43
CA ASP A 269 -21.89 -13.12 -19.10
C ASP A 269 -23.04 -13.17 -18.09
N PHE A 270 -24.25 -12.96 -18.59
CA PHE A 270 -25.51 -13.22 -17.89
C PHE A 270 -26.67 -13.29 -18.89
N GLU A 271 -27.79 -13.86 -18.47
CA GLU A 271 -29.01 -13.91 -19.26
C GLU A 271 -29.83 -12.63 -19.07
N ILE A 272 -30.35 -12.09 -20.18
CA ILE A 272 -31.22 -10.92 -20.22
C ILE A 272 -32.62 -11.38 -20.65
N PRO A 273 -33.56 -11.58 -19.70
CA PRO A 273 -34.87 -12.14 -19.98
C PRO A 273 -35.69 -11.33 -20.98
N GLU A 274 -35.61 -10.00 -20.93
CA GLU A 274 -36.45 -9.10 -21.72
C GLU A 274 -36.18 -9.17 -23.22
N ILE A 275 -34.98 -9.58 -23.63
CA ILE A 275 -34.57 -9.70 -25.04
C ILE A 275 -34.18 -11.15 -25.42
N GLU A 276 -34.45 -12.12 -24.54
CA GLU A 276 -34.15 -13.54 -24.72
C GLU A 276 -32.73 -13.82 -25.24
N SER A 277 -31.74 -13.07 -24.74
CA SER A 277 -30.36 -13.07 -25.23
C SER A 277 -29.38 -13.07 -24.06
N LYS A 278 -28.11 -13.38 -24.35
CA LYS A 278 -27.01 -13.18 -23.41
C LYS A 278 -26.41 -11.79 -23.52
N TYR A 279 -25.81 -11.31 -22.44
CA TYR A 279 -25.07 -10.04 -22.41
C TYR A 279 -23.93 -10.04 -23.42
N SER A 280 -23.17 -11.13 -23.52
CA SER A 280 -22.06 -11.24 -24.48
C SER A 280 -22.51 -11.10 -25.94
N GLU A 281 -23.71 -11.56 -26.28
CA GLU A 281 -24.29 -11.42 -27.62
C GLU A 281 -24.78 -10.01 -27.91
N LEU A 282 -25.42 -9.36 -26.92
CA LEU A 282 -25.83 -7.97 -27.00
C LEU A 282 -24.60 -7.05 -27.19
N MET A 283 -23.58 -7.23 -26.35
CA MET A 283 -22.38 -6.39 -26.39
C MET A 283 -21.59 -6.50 -27.70
N LYS A 284 -21.62 -7.66 -28.39
CA LYS A 284 -21.03 -7.80 -29.73
C LYS A 284 -21.72 -6.91 -30.75
N SER A 285 -23.04 -6.77 -30.67
CA SER A 285 -23.82 -5.91 -31.56
C SER A 285 -23.51 -4.44 -31.28
N VAL A 286 -23.58 -4.04 -30.00
CA VAL A 286 -23.32 -2.66 -29.55
C VAL A 286 -21.91 -2.21 -29.92
N LYS A 287 -20.87 -2.95 -29.50
CA LYS A 287 -19.46 -2.60 -29.75
C LYS A 287 -19.10 -2.45 -31.23
N ASN A 288 -19.83 -3.10 -32.15
CA ASN A 288 -19.59 -2.95 -33.58
C ASN A 288 -20.10 -1.62 -34.16
N LYS A 289 -21.04 -0.96 -33.47
CA LYS A 289 -21.70 0.27 -33.94
C LYS A 289 -21.35 1.51 -33.12
N THR A 290 -20.84 1.33 -31.90
CA THR A 290 -20.64 2.42 -30.94
C THR A 290 -19.19 2.62 -30.53
N ILE A 291 -18.85 3.84 -30.11
CA ILE A 291 -17.60 4.19 -29.43
C ILE A 291 -17.84 4.10 -27.91
N GLN A 292 -16.92 3.47 -27.18
CA GLN A 292 -17.04 3.35 -25.73
C GLN A 292 -16.54 4.62 -25.03
N MET A 293 -17.39 5.19 -24.18
CA MET A 293 -17.08 6.35 -23.34
C MET A 293 -17.21 5.99 -21.86
N VAL A 294 -16.13 6.14 -21.09
CA VAL A 294 -16.14 5.92 -19.64
C VAL A 294 -16.08 7.27 -18.93
N ILE A 295 -17.03 7.54 -18.05
CA ILE A 295 -17.09 8.79 -17.30
C ILE A 295 -16.92 8.48 -15.81
N ASN A 296 -15.84 8.99 -15.24
CA ASN A 296 -15.50 8.91 -13.82
C ASN A 296 -15.74 10.26 -13.16
N THR A 297 -16.56 10.26 -12.12
CA THR A 297 -16.75 11.40 -11.21
C THR A 297 -16.59 10.92 -9.77
N PRO A 298 -16.51 11.85 -8.80
CA PRO A 298 -16.57 11.51 -7.38
C PRO A 298 -17.86 10.79 -6.96
N LEU A 299 -18.94 10.91 -7.75
CA LEU A 299 -20.23 10.28 -7.43
C LEU A 299 -20.36 8.87 -8.03
N GLU A 300 -19.80 8.66 -9.22
CA GLU A 300 -19.97 7.40 -9.95
C GLU A 300 -18.97 7.22 -11.09
N THR A 301 -18.83 5.96 -11.52
CA THR A 301 -18.25 5.56 -12.80
C THR A 301 -19.36 4.98 -13.65
N ARG A 302 -19.47 5.44 -14.90
CA ARG A 302 -20.40 4.92 -15.91
C ARG A 302 -19.66 4.62 -17.20
N ALA A 303 -20.02 3.53 -17.85
CA ALA A 303 -19.57 3.19 -19.19
C ALA A 303 -20.76 3.31 -20.14
N MET A 304 -20.63 4.13 -21.17
CA MET A 304 -21.65 4.40 -22.17
C MET A 304 -21.12 4.00 -23.54
N TYR A 305 -22.02 3.62 -24.43
CA TYR A 305 -21.71 3.18 -25.78
C TYR A 305 -22.44 4.10 -26.75
N VAL A 306 -21.68 4.98 -27.41
CA VAL A 306 -22.23 6.11 -28.16
C VAL A 306 -22.05 5.87 -29.65
N ALA A 307 -23.16 5.83 -30.39
CA ALA A 307 -23.14 5.69 -31.84
C ALA A 307 -22.75 7.02 -32.52
N PRO A 308 -21.88 6.98 -33.54
CA PRO A 308 -21.59 8.15 -34.35
C PRO A 308 -22.79 8.50 -35.25
N PHE A 309 -23.15 9.78 -35.35
CA PHE A 309 -24.29 10.21 -36.18
C PHE A 309 -23.83 10.83 -37.51
N LYS A 310 -24.21 10.25 -38.66
CA LYS A 310 -23.93 10.83 -40.01
C LYS A 310 -22.47 11.28 -40.20
N ASN A 311 -21.49 10.46 -39.79
CA ASN A 311 -20.04 10.76 -39.80
C ASN A 311 -19.61 11.89 -38.84
N LYS A 312 -20.43 12.21 -37.84
CA LYS A 312 -20.06 13.02 -36.68
C LYS A 312 -19.60 12.11 -35.57
N ASN A 313 -18.29 11.92 -35.50
CA ASN A 313 -17.62 11.02 -34.56
C ASN A 313 -16.48 11.73 -33.83
N ARG A 314 -16.52 13.07 -33.75
CA ARG A 314 -15.55 13.82 -32.95
C ARG A 314 -16.03 13.93 -31.51
N PHE A 315 -15.10 14.21 -30.61
CA PHE A 315 -15.38 14.30 -29.17
C PHE A 315 -16.61 15.16 -28.84
N VAL A 316 -16.72 16.35 -29.43
CA VAL A 316 -17.85 17.27 -29.20
C VAL A 316 -19.17 16.66 -29.64
N ASP A 317 -19.20 15.95 -30.76
CA ASP A 317 -20.41 15.31 -31.28
C ASP A 317 -20.86 14.15 -30.36
N LEU A 318 -19.90 13.36 -29.86
CA LEU A 318 -20.18 12.28 -28.91
C LEU A 318 -20.71 12.85 -27.58
N MET A 319 -20.10 13.93 -27.09
CA MET A 319 -20.55 14.62 -25.87
C MET A 319 -21.93 15.28 -26.03
N ASP A 320 -22.28 15.78 -27.22
CA ASP A 320 -23.61 16.32 -27.50
C ASP A 320 -24.70 15.23 -27.46
N ASN A 321 -24.38 14.00 -27.85
CA ASN A 321 -25.30 12.86 -27.72
C ASN A 321 -25.53 12.48 -26.25
N VAL A 322 -24.48 12.47 -25.42
CA VAL A 322 -24.56 12.02 -24.03
C VAL A 322 -25.05 13.13 -23.08
N TYR A 323 -24.54 14.34 -23.24
CA TYR A 323 -24.75 15.48 -22.35
C TYR A 323 -25.19 16.73 -23.12
N PRO A 324 -26.35 16.68 -23.81
CA PRO A 324 -26.79 17.79 -24.66
C PRO A 324 -26.88 19.09 -23.87
N LYS A 325 -26.07 20.09 -24.28
CA LYS A 325 -25.97 21.42 -23.64
C LYS A 325 -25.50 21.40 -22.18
N GLN A 326 -24.94 20.29 -21.70
CA GLN A 326 -24.48 20.12 -20.32
C GLN A 326 -22.96 20.02 -20.23
N PHE A 327 -22.21 20.21 -21.31
CA PHE A 327 -20.75 20.28 -21.27
C PHE A 327 -20.24 21.59 -21.87
N LYS A 328 -18.96 21.90 -21.60
CA LYS A 328 -18.27 23.09 -22.11
C LYS A 328 -16.84 22.74 -22.47
N VAL A 329 -16.41 23.18 -23.65
CA VAL A 329 -15.02 23.12 -24.11
C VAL A 329 -14.54 24.55 -24.30
N GLU A 330 -13.40 24.89 -23.71
CA GLU A 330 -12.75 26.20 -23.81
C GLU A 330 -11.25 26.00 -23.97
N GLU A 331 -10.60 26.83 -24.78
CA GLU A 331 -9.14 26.79 -24.96
C GLU A 331 -8.60 25.39 -25.29
N ASP A 332 -9.31 24.64 -26.13
CA ASP A 332 -9.00 23.25 -26.51
C ASP A 332 -9.00 22.24 -25.33
N GLU A 333 -9.65 22.57 -24.21
CA GLU A 333 -9.86 21.69 -23.06
C GLU A 333 -11.34 21.53 -22.69
N LEU A 334 -11.72 20.34 -22.21
CA LEU A 334 -12.99 20.12 -21.54
C LEU A 334 -12.96 20.80 -20.16
N THR A 335 -13.83 21.80 -19.95
CA THR A 335 -13.87 22.56 -18.70
C THR A 335 -15.06 22.23 -17.81
N LYS A 336 -16.12 21.64 -18.37
CA LYS A 336 -17.33 21.32 -17.62
C LYS A 336 -18.10 20.15 -18.20
N VAL A 337 -18.66 19.30 -17.33
CA VAL A 337 -19.72 18.33 -17.65
C VAL A 337 -20.70 18.27 -16.47
N GLY A 338 -21.98 18.53 -16.75
CA GLY A 338 -23.04 18.62 -15.75
C GLY A 338 -22.72 19.65 -14.66
N GLN A 339 -22.61 19.16 -13.42
CA GLN A 339 -22.31 19.97 -12.24
C GLN A 339 -20.81 20.11 -11.94
N PHE A 340 -19.94 19.35 -12.63
CA PHE A 340 -18.51 19.32 -12.36
C PHE A 340 -17.78 20.25 -13.33
N GLU A 341 -17.13 21.26 -12.77
CA GLU A 341 -16.43 22.32 -13.49
C GLU A 341 -15.00 22.42 -12.97
N ASN A 342 -14.06 22.70 -13.88
CA ASN A 342 -12.66 22.88 -13.54
C ASN A 342 -12.52 24.09 -12.61
N ASN A 343 -12.06 23.84 -11.38
CA ASN A 343 -11.89 24.86 -10.35
C ASN A 343 -10.69 24.58 -9.44
N LEU A 344 -9.88 23.57 -9.76
CA LEU A 344 -8.61 23.30 -9.10
C LEU A 344 -7.61 24.40 -9.48
N SER A 345 -6.97 25.00 -8.48
CA SER A 345 -5.91 25.99 -8.68
C SER A 345 -4.71 25.38 -9.41
N ASP A 346 -3.95 26.20 -10.13
CA ASP A 346 -2.65 25.79 -10.66
C ASP A 346 -1.71 25.35 -9.53
N TYR A 347 -0.90 24.32 -9.80
CA TYR A 347 0.03 23.74 -8.84
C TYR A 347 1.36 23.38 -9.50
N THR A 348 2.44 23.41 -8.71
CA THR A 348 3.76 22.95 -9.17
C THR A 348 3.98 21.49 -8.78
N HIS A 349 3.49 21.10 -7.60
CA HIS A 349 3.54 19.74 -7.08
C HIS A 349 2.16 19.29 -6.61
N LEU A 350 1.77 18.05 -6.88
CA LEU A 350 0.50 17.45 -6.48
C LEU A 350 0.25 17.53 -4.96
N ARG A 351 1.32 17.47 -4.14
CA ARG A 351 1.19 17.64 -2.69
C ARG A 351 0.55 18.97 -2.27
N GLU A 352 0.65 20.01 -3.09
CA GLU A 352 0.08 21.35 -2.83
C GLU A 352 -1.45 21.32 -2.85
N VAL A 353 -2.04 20.43 -3.66
CA VAL A 353 -3.49 20.27 -3.82
C VAL A 353 -4.07 19.12 -3.01
N LYS A 354 -3.26 18.42 -2.20
CA LYS A 354 -3.69 17.28 -1.37
C LYS A 354 -4.83 17.61 -0.40
N GLY A 355 -4.95 18.88 0.01
CA GLY A 355 -6.02 19.36 0.88
C GLY A 355 -7.32 19.74 0.16
N GLU A 356 -7.35 19.75 -1.18
CA GLU A 356 -8.49 20.21 -1.97
C GLU A 356 -9.42 19.03 -2.31
N ASP A 357 -10.35 18.73 -1.41
CA ASP A 357 -11.30 17.61 -1.52
C ASP A 357 -12.56 17.92 -2.34
N LYS A 358 -12.80 19.20 -2.66
CA LYS A 358 -14.00 19.68 -3.38
C LYS A 358 -13.68 20.39 -4.69
N LYS A 359 -12.41 20.72 -4.93
CA LYS A 359 -11.97 21.34 -6.18
C LYS A 359 -11.27 20.30 -7.03
N GLY A 360 -11.54 20.31 -8.33
CA GLY A 360 -11.03 19.32 -9.26
C GLY A 360 -10.89 19.83 -10.68
N LYS A 361 -10.39 18.95 -11.54
CA LYS A 361 -10.16 19.18 -12.96
C LYS A 361 -10.57 17.94 -13.77
N TRP A 362 -11.09 18.15 -14.97
CA TRP A 362 -11.35 17.12 -15.96
C TRP A 362 -10.06 16.68 -16.65
N PHE A 363 -9.88 15.36 -16.75
CA PHE A 363 -8.81 14.70 -17.48
C PHE A 363 -9.41 13.74 -18.51
N ILE A 364 -8.82 13.74 -19.71
CA ILE A 364 -9.19 12.86 -20.81
C ILE A 364 -8.07 11.84 -20.97
N PHE A 365 -8.43 10.56 -21.04
CA PHE A 365 -7.51 9.46 -21.30
C PHE A 365 -8.02 8.66 -22.50
N THR A 366 -7.15 8.45 -23.50
CA THR A 366 -7.47 7.76 -24.74
C THR A 366 -6.35 6.80 -25.13
N ASP A 367 -6.56 5.98 -26.15
CA ASP A 367 -5.44 5.40 -26.88
C ASP A 367 -4.58 6.50 -27.54
N ARG A 368 -3.41 6.12 -28.04
CA ARG A 368 -2.50 7.08 -28.66
C ARG A 368 -3.09 7.62 -29.97
N LEU A 369 -3.42 8.90 -29.97
CA LEU A 369 -4.00 9.61 -31.12
C LEU A 369 -2.92 10.33 -31.94
N ALA A 370 -3.16 10.52 -33.24
CA ALA A 370 -2.29 11.29 -34.14
C ALA A 370 -2.50 12.81 -34.04
N GLN A 371 -3.63 13.23 -33.48
CA GLN A 371 -4.08 14.61 -33.33
C GLN A 371 -4.72 14.80 -31.96
N THR A 372 -5.09 16.04 -31.62
CA THR A 372 -5.79 16.32 -30.36
C THR A 372 -7.10 15.53 -30.28
N TYR A 373 -7.50 15.10 -29.07
CA TYR A 373 -8.73 14.31 -28.89
C TYR A 373 -9.99 15.06 -29.38
N LEU A 374 -9.98 16.39 -29.36
CA LEU A 374 -11.07 17.22 -29.90
C LEU A 374 -11.21 17.12 -31.42
N ASN A 375 -10.09 16.95 -32.14
CA ASN A 375 -10.06 16.88 -33.60
C ASN A 375 -10.04 15.44 -34.13
N HIS A 376 -9.77 14.47 -33.27
CA HIS A 376 -9.78 13.06 -33.62
C HIS A 376 -11.18 12.57 -34.02
N GLU A 377 -11.22 11.77 -35.08
CA GLU A 377 -12.43 11.11 -35.57
C GLU A 377 -12.45 9.70 -35.00
N PHE A 378 -13.24 9.51 -33.94
CA PHE A 378 -13.29 8.27 -33.18
C PHE A 378 -13.97 7.15 -33.98
N LYS A 379 -13.48 5.94 -33.79
CA LYS A 379 -14.02 4.72 -34.40
C LYS A 379 -14.52 3.76 -33.31
N PRO A 380 -15.36 2.76 -33.64
CA PRO A 380 -15.90 1.83 -32.65
C PRO A 380 -14.83 1.12 -31.81
N GLU A 381 -13.62 0.92 -32.35
CA GLU A 381 -12.49 0.36 -31.62
C GLU A 381 -11.83 1.32 -30.62
N ASP A 382 -12.05 2.64 -30.74
CA ASP A 382 -11.46 3.64 -29.86
C ASP A 382 -12.23 3.73 -28.53
N VAL A 383 -11.50 4.07 -27.47
CA VAL A 383 -12.07 4.31 -26.13
C VAL A 383 -11.74 5.72 -25.64
N VAL A 384 -12.73 6.40 -25.06
CA VAL A 384 -12.57 7.72 -24.45
C VAL A 384 -12.93 7.67 -22.99
N ILE A 385 -11.99 8.01 -22.11
CA ILE A 385 -12.21 8.03 -20.67
C ILE A 385 -12.13 9.47 -20.17
N LEU A 386 -13.21 9.95 -19.57
CA LEU A 386 -13.31 11.27 -18.96
C LEU A 386 -13.29 11.10 -17.45
N SER A 387 -12.38 11.75 -16.76
CA SER A 387 -12.26 11.65 -15.31
C SER A 387 -12.20 13.02 -14.67
N TYR A 388 -13.15 13.33 -13.79
CA TYR A 388 -13.05 14.50 -12.91
C TYR A 388 -12.37 14.08 -11.62
N LEU A 389 -11.15 14.57 -11.40
CA LEU A 389 -10.40 14.27 -10.18
C LEU A 389 -10.28 15.53 -9.32
N THR A 390 -10.54 15.38 -8.03
CA THR A 390 -10.24 16.39 -7.03
C THR A 390 -8.74 16.50 -6.78
N GLY A 391 -8.28 17.63 -6.24
CA GLY A 391 -6.87 17.82 -5.86
C GLY A 391 -6.37 16.73 -4.90
N LYS A 392 -7.23 16.33 -3.96
CA LYS A 392 -6.95 15.20 -3.06
C LYS A 392 -6.79 13.88 -3.81
N GLU A 393 -7.73 13.53 -4.69
CA GLU A 393 -7.66 12.28 -5.46
C GLU A 393 -6.40 12.24 -6.34
N LEU A 394 -6.04 13.35 -7.00
CA LEU A 394 -4.81 13.46 -7.78
C LEU A 394 -3.56 13.23 -6.93
N ALA A 395 -3.47 13.88 -5.77
CA ALA A 395 -2.31 13.81 -4.88
C ALA A 395 -2.16 12.47 -4.15
N GLU A 396 -3.23 11.67 -4.10
CA GLU A 396 -3.24 10.34 -3.49
C GLU A 396 -2.94 9.21 -4.49
N GLN A 397 -2.65 9.53 -5.76
CA GLN A 397 -2.25 8.52 -6.74
C GLN A 397 -0.79 8.07 -6.54
N SER A 398 -0.63 6.76 -6.37
CA SER A 398 0.65 6.09 -6.17
C SER A 398 1.39 5.90 -7.49
N SER A 399 2.62 6.40 -7.57
CA SER A 399 3.53 6.10 -8.68
C SER A 399 4.22 4.75 -8.51
N GLU A 400 4.52 4.36 -7.27
CA GLU A 400 5.16 3.09 -6.93
C GLU A 400 4.79 2.69 -5.49
N LYS A 401 4.54 1.41 -5.27
CA LYS A 401 4.36 0.83 -3.93
C LYS A 401 5.35 -0.31 -3.75
N VAL A 402 6.25 -0.15 -2.78
CA VAL A 402 7.31 -1.13 -2.47
C VAL A 402 6.99 -1.77 -1.13
N ASN A 403 6.87 -3.09 -1.09
CA ASN A 403 6.80 -3.81 0.18
C ASN A 403 8.12 -4.53 0.44
N ALA A 404 8.54 -4.59 1.69
CA ALA A 404 9.66 -5.42 2.13
C ALA A 404 9.26 -6.23 3.35
N LEU A 405 9.68 -7.50 3.37
CA LEU A 405 9.42 -8.43 4.45
C LEU A 405 10.72 -9.15 4.79
N ARG A 406 11.16 -9.08 6.04
CA ARG A 406 12.41 -9.69 6.51
C ARG A 406 12.20 -10.35 7.85
N TYR A 407 12.70 -11.58 7.97
CA TYR A 407 12.62 -12.37 9.19
C TYR A 407 13.96 -12.43 9.90
N SER A 408 13.92 -12.45 11.23
CA SER A 408 15.07 -12.62 12.12
C SER A 408 16.21 -11.64 11.85
N VAL A 409 15.88 -10.39 11.52
CA VAL A 409 16.86 -9.31 11.36
C VAL A 409 17.53 -9.03 12.71
N SER A 410 18.83 -8.79 12.67
CA SER A 410 19.64 -8.53 13.86
C SER A 410 20.77 -7.56 13.55
N GLY A 411 21.28 -6.90 14.58
CA GLY A 411 22.58 -6.25 14.48
C GLY A 411 23.67 -7.32 14.43
N ASN A 412 24.62 -7.16 13.49
CA ASN A 412 25.80 -8.00 13.39
C ASN A 412 26.81 -7.63 14.49
N ASP A 413 28.10 -7.50 14.14
CA ASP A 413 29.15 -7.24 15.11
C ASP A 413 29.01 -5.87 15.79
N ASP A 414 28.71 -4.82 15.03
CA ASP A 414 28.52 -3.48 15.57
C ASP A 414 27.13 -2.95 15.23
N TYR A 415 26.75 -3.07 13.96
CA TYR A 415 25.42 -2.78 13.46
C TYR A 415 25.17 -3.55 12.16
N GLU A 416 23.92 -3.58 11.72
CA GLU A 416 23.53 -4.02 10.37
C GLU A 416 22.46 -3.07 9.81
N ILE A 417 22.43 -2.89 8.49
CA ILE A 417 21.47 -2.00 7.80
C ILE A 417 20.58 -2.83 6.89
N TYR A 418 19.27 -2.66 7.04
CA TYR A 418 18.26 -3.35 6.25
C TYR A 418 17.45 -2.33 5.44
N PRO A 419 17.49 -2.36 4.10
CA PRO A 419 16.70 -1.46 3.30
C PRO A 419 15.21 -1.79 3.42
N LEU A 420 14.41 -0.75 3.62
CA LEU A 420 12.95 -0.79 3.70
C LEU A 420 12.31 -0.50 2.33
N GLY A 421 12.95 0.32 1.50
CA GLY A 421 12.54 0.59 0.12
C GLY A 421 13.05 1.92 -0.44
N ASN A 422 12.76 2.14 -1.73
CA ASN A 422 13.03 3.40 -2.41
C ASN A 422 11.99 4.45 -2.01
N ILE A 423 12.42 5.69 -1.78
CA ILE A 423 11.58 6.81 -1.39
C ILE A 423 11.72 7.97 -2.38
N SER A 424 10.69 8.81 -2.43
CA SER A 424 10.61 10.08 -3.13
C SER A 424 10.18 11.18 -2.15
N PRO A 425 10.24 12.46 -2.52
CA PRO A 425 9.84 13.55 -1.62
C PRO A 425 8.41 13.46 -1.09
N ASN A 426 7.51 12.76 -1.80
CA ASN A 426 6.11 12.62 -1.44
C ASN A 426 5.79 11.28 -0.75
N SER A 427 6.78 10.45 -0.43
CA SER A 427 6.54 9.12 0.11
C SER A 427 5.86 9.12 1.47
N VAL A 428 4.99 8.13 1.65
CA VAL A 428 4.55 7.66 2.97
C VAL A 428 5.21 6.31 3.24
N VAL A 429 5.84 6.18 4.41
CA VAL A 429 6.51 4.95 4.84
C VAL A 429 5.81 4.39 6.06
N ASP A 430 5.37 3.15 5.99
CA ASP A 430 4.87 2.37 7.11
C ASP A 430 5.82 1.18 7.35
N PHE A 431 6.11 0.86 8.61
CA PHE A 431 6.80 -0.37 8.95
C PHE A 431 6.43 -0.88 10.34
N GLN A 432 6.37 -2.20 10.48
CA GLN A 432 5.98 -2.88 11.70
C GLN A 432 7.06 -3.88 12.15
N LEU A 433 7.32 -3.94 13.47
CA LEU A 433 8.34 -4.82 14.05
C LEU A 433 7.71 -5.92 14.92
N TYR A 434 8.18 -7.15 14.80
CA TYR A 434 7.77 -8.29 15.63
C TYR A 434 8.94 -8.81 16.46
N ALA A 435 8.80 -8.77 17.78
CA ALA A 435 9.89 -9.14 18.68
C ALA A 435 10.28 -10.62 18.53
N GLY A 436 11.59 -10.86 18.41
CA GLY A 436 12.18 -12.19 18.39
C GLY A 436 12.86 -12.52 19.71
N LYS A 437 14.19 -12.69 19.67
CA LYS A 437 14.98 -13.14 20.81
C LYS A 437 16.14 -12.21 21.12
N ARG A 438 16.51 -12.15 22.39
CA ARG A 438 17.80 -11.61 22.81
C ARG A 438 18.84 -12.72 22.82
N LEU A 439 19.95 -12.47 22.15
CA LEU A 439 21.04 -13.41 21.93
C LEU A 439 22.33 -12.87 22.55
N GLY A 440 23.40 -13.66 22.45
CA GLY A 440 24.73 -13.29 22.94
C GLY A 440 24.91 -13.52 24.44
N GLU A 441 25.46 -12.53 25.14
CA GLU A 441 25.85 -12.67 26.54
C GLU A 441 25.26 -11.57 27.44
N LYS A 442 24.87 -11.94 28.66
CA LYS A 442 24.51 -10.98 29.71
C LYS A 442 25.51 -11.05 30.85
N VAL A 443 25.81 -9.88 31.42
CA VAL A 443 26.67 -9.75 32.59
C VAL A 443 25.81 -9.48 33.82
N ASP A 444 25.77 -10.44 34.74
CA ASP A 444 25.22 -10.25 36.07
C ASP A 444 26.24 -9.45 36.90
N LYS A 445 25.96 -8.14 37.06
CA LYS A 445 26.79 -7.18 37.80
C LYS A 445 26.31 -7.11 39.24
N LYS A 446 27.19 -7.41 40.19
CA LYS A 446 26.94 -7.26 41.64
C LYS A 446 28.08 -6.50 42.30
N GLU A 447 27.80 -5.84 43.40
CA GLU A 447 28.83 -5.27 44.27
C GLU A 447 28.58 -5.68 45.72
N ASP A 448 29.68 -5.87 46.46
CA ASP A 448 29.66 -6.13 47.89
C ASP A 448 30.71 -5.26 48.57
N ARG A 449 30.40 -4.83 49.80
CA ARG A 449 31.28 -4.00 50.62
C ARG A 449 31.45 -4.61 52.00
N PRO A 450 32.06 -5.81 52.09
CA PRO A 450 32.21 -6.47 53.37
C PRO A 450 33.13 -5.62 54.25
N SER A 451 32.64 -5.34 55.45
CA SER A 451 33.37 -4.59 56.47
C SER A 451 33.33 -5.36 57.78
N SER A 452 34.41 -5.25 58.53
CA SER A 452 34.47 -5.70 59.90
C SER A 452 35.05 -4.57 60.74
N SER A 453 34.26 -4.14 61.72
CA SER A 453 34.64 -3.14 62.70
C SER A 453 35.43 -3.72 63.87
N GLY A 454 35.91 -4.98 63.78
CA GLY A 454 36.60 -5.66 64.87
C GLY A 454 35.65 -5.89 66.05
N GLY A 455 35.21 -7.14 66.26
CA GLY A 455 34.39 -7.46 67.43
C GLY A 455 35.11 -7.15 68.75
N SER A 456 34.35 -6.72 69.76
CA SER A 456 34.83 -6.70 71.15
C SER A 456 34.92 -8.14 71.66
N CYS A 457 36.07 -8.76 71.50
CA CYS A 457 36.43 -9.93 72.30
C CYS A 457 37.66 -9.61 73.15
N GLY A 458 37.64 -10.08 74.40
CA GLY A 458 38.56 -9.69 75.47
C GLY A 458 40.05 -9.93 75.17
N ARG A 459 40.90 -9.67 76.18
CA ARG A 459 42.35 -9.35 76.16
C ARG A 459 43.31 -10.14 75.24
N ASN A 460 42.90 -11.15 74.49
CA ASN A 460 43.74 -11.95 73.58
C ASN A 460 43.21 -12.09 72.13
N CYS A 461 42.21 -11.30 71.71
CA CYS A 461 41.81 -11.24 70.31
C CYS A 461 42.53 -10.14 69.54
N THR A 462 43.10 -10.47 68.37
CA THR A 462 43.41 -9.47 67.34
C THR A 462 42.10 -8.99 66.71
N THR A 463 41.84 -7.69 66.70
CA THR A 463 40.65 -7.13 66.04
C THR A 463 40.83 -7.12 64.52
N TRP A 464 39.94 -7.83 63.81
CA TRP A 464 39.95 -7.90 62.35
C TRP A 464 39.29 -6.66 61.76
N HIS A 465 40.03 -5.56 61.68
CA HIS A 465 39.54 -4.35 61.00
C HIS A 465 39.90 -4.37 59.52
N TYR A 466 38.88 -4.52 58.70
CA TYR A 466 38.98 -4.37 57.24
C TYR A 466 37.70 -3.77 56.67
N ASN A 467 37.85 -3.01 55.59
CA ASN A 467 36.76 -2.63 54.70
C ASN A 467 37.19 -2.99 53.28
N CYS A 468 36.38 -3.77 52.57
CA CYS A 468 36.63 -4.13 51.19
C CYS A 468 35.55 -3.54 50.29
N HIS A 469 35.89 -3.31 49.03
CA HIS A 469 34.94 -3.05 47.96
C HIS A 469 35.22 -4.03 46.84
N ILE A 470 34.29 -4.95 46.63
CA ILE A 470 34.41 -6.04 45.67
C ILE A 470 33.28 -5.91 44.65
N LYS A 471 33.62 -5.97 43.37
CA LYS A 471 32.65 -6.02 42.28
C LYS A 471 32.72 -7.38 41.58
N PHE A 472 31.57 -7.84 41.12
CA PHE A 472 31.39 -9.14 40.48
C PHE A 472 30.75 -8.94 39.12
N ASN A 473 31.37 -9.53 38.10
CA ASN A 473 30.82 -9.60 36.75
C ASN A 473 30.81 -11.05 36.31
N LYS A 474 29.61 -11.65 36.30
CA LYS A 474 29.42 -13.02 35.82
C LYS A 474 28.78 -13.02 34.44
N PHE A 475 29.51 -13.52 33.46
CA PHE A 475 29.05 -13.66 32.09
C PHE A 475 28.15 -14.90 31.97
N MET A 476 27.01 -14.74 31.32
CA MET A 476 26.01 -15.79 31.11
C MET A 476 25.52 -15.75 29.67
N LYS A 477 25.31 -16.92 29.07
CA LYS A 477 24.66 -17.01 27.76
C LYS A 477 23.23 -16.48 27.83
N ARG A 478 22.80 -15.76 26.80
CA ARG A 478 21.46 -15.20 26.64
C ARG A 478 20.78 -15.83 25.41
N ASP A 479 19.59 -16.37 25.64
CA ASP A 479 18.64 -16.86 24.62
C ASP A 479 17.25 -16.80 25.26
N GLU A 480 16.62 -15.64 25.17
CA GLU A 480 15.32 -15.36 25.81
C GLU A 480 14.47 -14.51 24.87
N GLY A 481 13.16 -14.81 24.79
CA GLY A 481 12.21 -13.96 24.06
C GLY A 481 12.06 -12.58 24.72
N PHE A 482 11.61 -11.59 23.96
CA PHE A 482 11.32 -10.26 24.49
C PHE A 482 10.06 -9.64 23.90
N GLU A 483 9.66 -8.52 24.48
CA GLU A 483 8.61 -7.65 23.96
C GLU A 483 9.17 -6.23 23.91
N PHE A 484 8.82 -5.46 22.88
CA PHE A 484 9.23 -4.08 22.77
C PHE A 484 8.60 -3.23 23.88
N LYS A 485 9.40 -2.34 24.48
CA LYS A 485 8.94 -1.47 25.56
C LYS A 485 8.29 -0.19 25.04
N LYS A 486 7.14 0.17 25.62
CA LYS A 486 6.37 1.36 25.22
C LYS A 486 7.06 2.70 25.49
N ASP A 487 8.04 2.71 26.40
CA ASP A 487 8.88 3.88 26.70
C ASP A 487 10.04 4.09 25.70
N LEU A 488 10.07 3.28 24.64
CA LEU A 488 11.09 3.31 23.58
C LEU A 488 12.51 3.08 24.11
N SER A 489 12.64 2.38 25.25
CA SER A 489 13.94 1.99 25.81
C SER A 489 14.44 0.65 25.24
N GLU A 490 15.66 0.25 25.64
CA GLU A 490 16.30 -1.03 25.28
C GLU A 490 16.43 -1.24 23.76
N GLU A 491 15.73 -2.23 23.19
CA GLU A 491 15.84 -2.60 21.78
C GLU A 491 15.41 -1.47 20.83
N LEU A 492 14.33 -0.75 21.15
CA LEU A 492 13.89 0.38 20.33
C LEU A 492 14.88 1.55 20.39
N GLY A 493 15.63 1.69 21.48
CA GLY A 493 16.69 2.69 21.60
C GLY A 493 17.91 2.42 20.72
N GLN A 494 18.05 1.20 20.20
CA GLN A 494 19.14 0.76 19.32
C GLN A 494 18.82 0.89 17.82
N LEU A 495 17.63 1.41 17.48
CA LEU A 495 17.17 1.58 16.11
C LEU A 495 17.38 3.02 15.60
N SER A 496 17.91 3.12 14.39
CA SER A 496 18.02 4.36 13.64
C SER A 496 17.46 4.18 12.23
N LEU A 497 16.90 5.23 11.65
CA LEU A 497 16.61 5.31 10.23
C LEU A 497 17.81 5.89 9.50
N ILE A 498 18.18 5.27 8.38
CA ILE A 498 19.17 5.80 7.44
C ILE A 498 18.41 6.28 6.21
N ILE A 499 18.56 7.55 5.86
CA ILE A 499 18.01 8.12 4.62
C ILE A 499 19.18 8.52 3.74
N ASN A 500 19.40 7.73 2.69
CA ASN A 500 20.63 7.70 1.88
C ASN A 500 21.86 7.43 2.77
N GLU A 501 22.62 8.45 3.14
CA GLU A 501 23.83 8.33 3.98
C GLU A 501 23.64 8.89 5.40
N ASP A 502 22.55 9.61 5.67
CA ASP A 502 22.35 10.30 6.94
C ASP A 502 21.60 9.42 7.95
N GLU A 503 22.11 9.40 9.19
CA GLU A 503 21.53 8.62 10.28
C GLU A 503 20.65 9.47 11.21
N PHE A 504 19.44 8.98 11.46
CA PHE A 504 18.45 9.59 12.34
C PHE A 504 17.99 8.60 13.41
N ASN A 505 18.24 8.92 14.68
CA ASN A 505 17.78 8.07 15.78
C ASN A 505 16.23 8.00 15.82
N LEU A 506 15.68 6.79 15.80
CA LEU A 506 14.23 6.58 15.69
C LEU A 506 13.46 7.15 16.88
N LYS A 507 13.98 6.96 18.11
CA LYS A 507 13.35 7.50 19.33
C LYS A 507 13.23 9.02 19.27
N LYS A 508 14.30 9.71 18.85
CA LYS A 508 14.30 11.17 18.70
C LYS A 508 13.27 11.63 17.66
N LEU A 509 13.16 10.94 16.53
CA LEU A 509 12.17 11.29 15.50
C LEU A 509 10.72 11.15 15.99
N ILE A 510 10.44 10.18 16.85
CA ILE A 510 9.13 9.98 17.48
C ILE A 510 8.85 11.10 18.50
N GLU A 511 9.83 11.44 19.34
CA GLU A 511 9.73 12.55 20.30
C GLU A 511 9.49 13.90 19.60
N GLU A 512 10.10 14.10 18.43
CA GLU A 512 9.90 15.27 17.56
C GLU A 512 8.60 15.22 16.73
N LYS A 513 7.79 14.16 16.85
CA LYS A 513 6.55 13.94 16.08
C LYS A 513 6.74 13.92 14.56
N LYS A 514 7.94 13.56 14.10
CA LYS A 514 8.23 13.32 12.67
C LYS A 514 7.87 11.90 12.25
N VAL A 515 7.85 10.98 13.21
CA VAL A 515 7.41 9.59 13.05
C VAL A 515 6.31 9.32 14.07
N GLU A 516 5.20 8.78 13.61
CA GLU A 516 4.08 8.35 14.44
C GLU A 516 4.30 6.89 14.85
N ILE A 517 3.94 6.53 16.09
CA ILE A 517 4.01 5.16 16.59
C ILE A 517 2.63 4.71 17.09
N TYR A 518 2.21 3.52 16.65
CA TYR A 518 1.00 2.84 17.09
C TYR A 518 1.37 1.46 17.62
N TRP A 519 0.56 0.90 18.52
CA TRP A 519 0.76 -0.45 19.03
C TRP A 519 -0.34 -1.36 18.50
N VAL A 520 0.04 -2.32 17.67
CA VAL A 520 -0.84 -3.38 17.18
C VAL A 520 -0.55 -4.61 18.03
N ASP A 521 -1.47 -4.94 18.94
CA ASP A 521 -1.26 -5.90 20.02
C ASP A 521 -0.04 -5.54 20.89
N LYS A 522 1.09 -6.24 20.71
CA LYS A 522 2.36 -6.04 21.43
C LYS A 522 3.48 -5.49 20.52
N ASN A 523 3.16 -5.23 19.26
CA ASN A 523 4.13 -4.91 18.23
C ASN A 523 4.03 -3.42 17.84
N PRO A 524 5.15 -2.69 17.77
CA PRO A 524 5.14 -1.30 17.35
C PRO A 524 5.01 -1.20 15.83
N HIS A 525 4.13 -0.31 15.39
CA HIS A 525 3.91 0.13 14.02
C HIS A 525 4.37 1.58 13.91
N PHE A 526 5.20 1.88 12.93
CA PHE A 526 5.75 3.22 12.69
C PHE A 526 5.23 3.77 11.38
N ARG A 527 4.86 5.05 11.37
CA ARG A 527 4.38 5.74 10.18
C ARG A 527 5.12 7.05 9.98
N ILE A 528 5.64 7.26 8.78
CA ILE A 528 6.25 8.49 8.30
C ILE A 528 5.33 9.06 7.25
N SER A 529 4.49 10.02 7.64
CA SER A 529 3.48 10.62 6.74
C SER A 529 4.06 11.64 5.77
N ASP A 530 5.27 12.13 6.03
CA ASP A 530 5.98 13.11 5.19
C ASP A 530 7.49 13.01 5.43
N ILE A 531 8.19 12.35 4.52
CA ILE A 531 9.64 12.12 4.61
C ILE A 531 10.45 13.43 4.58
N SER A 532 9.92 14.47 3.92
CA SER A 532 10.58 15.77 3.77
C SER A 532 10.77 16.51 5.10
N LYS A 533 9.98 16.17 6.12
CA LYS A 533 10.14 16.67 7.50
C LYS A 533 11.36 16.10 8.22
N ILE A 534 11.90 14.98 7.75
CA ILE A 534 13.10 14.34 8.29
C ILE A 534 14.32 14.82 7.52
N LYS A 535 14.27 14.69 6.19
CA LYS A 535 15.33 15.09 5.26
C LYS A 535 14.73 15.52 3.94
N GLU A 536 15.20 16.64 3.40
CA GLU A 536 14.85 17.09 2.05
C GLU A 536 15.45 16.14 1.01
N LEU A 537 14.64 15.72 0.05
CA LEU A 537 15.01 14.77 -1.01
C LEU A 537 14.86 15.43 -2.38
N PHE A 538 15.72 15.07 -3.31
CA PHE A 538 15.62 15.50 -4.70
C PHE A 538 14.97 14.41 -5.55
N GLU A 539 14.01 14.80 -6.40
CA GLU A 539 13.24 13.86 -7.25
C GLU A 539 14.10 13.10 -8.26
N ALA A 540 15.25 13.67 -8.67
CA ALA A 540 16.14 13.08 -9.66
C ALA A 540 17.06 11.99 -9.08
N ASP A 541 17.17 11.90 -7.76
CA ASP A 541 18.09 10.97 -7.09
C ASP A 541 17.37 9.68 -6.73
N GLU A 542 18.09 8.55 -6.81
CA GLU A 542 17.64 7.28 -6.22
C GLU A 542 17.78 7.39 -4.69
N ASN A 543 16.68 7.74 -4.02
CA ASN A 543 16.67 7.87 -2.56
C ASN A 543 16.18 6.57 -1.92
N VAL A 544 16.83 6.15 -0.83
CA VAL A 544 16.54 4.89 -0.13
C VAL A 544 16.41 5.16 1.36
N ILE A 545 15.41 4.53 1.98
CA ILE A 545 15.29 4.46 3.44
C ILE A 545 15.62 3.05 3.95
N SER A 546 16.44 2.99 4.99
CA SER A 546 16.86 1.75 5.63
C SER A 546 16.73 1.82 7.15
N LEU A 547 16.55 0.66 7.78
CA LEU A 547 16.58 0.50 9.23
C LEU A 547 17.96 0.00 9.65
N LYS A 548 18.67 0.80 10.45
CA LYS A 548 19.92 0.41 11.10
C LYS A 548 19.65 -0.15 12.48
N ILE A 549 20.19 -1.34 12.75
CA ILE A 549 20.09 -2.04 14.03
C ILE A 549 21.48 -2.04 14.65
N THR A 550 21.66 -1.31 15.75
CA THR A 550 22.94 -1.28 16.46
C THR A 550 22.99 -2.37 17.53
N THR A 551 24.09 -3.11 17.60
CA THR A 551 24.33 -4.12 18.63
C THR A 551 24.92 -3.48 19.87
N PHE A 552 24.24 -3.60 21.01
CA PHE A 552 24.82 -3.19 22.28
C PHE A 552 26.15 -3.92 22.53
N THR A 553 27.20 -3.14 22.74
CA THR A 553 28.56 -3.62 23.00
C THR A 553 29.12 -2.90 24.22
N GLU A 554 29.59 -3.66 25.21
CA GLU A 554 30.26 -3.12 26.40
C GLU A 554 31.53 -3.93 26.70
N THR A 555 32.59 -3.24 27.09
CA THR A 555 33.81 -3.88 27.62
C THR A 555 33.82 -3.72 29.13
N THR A 556 33.87 -4.85 29.84
CA THR A 556 33.95 -4.86 31.30
C THR A 556 34.87 -5.98 31.77
N PHE A 557 35.26 -5.96 33.05
CA PHE A 557 36.13 -7.00 33.60
C PHE A 557 35.35 -8.31 33.79
N GLU A 558 36.01 -9.45 33.63
CA GLU A 558 35.45 -10.77 33.92
C GLU A 558 35.84 -11.26 35.32
N GLY A 559 34.83 -11.70 36.09
CA GLY A 559 35.04 -12.33 37.39
C GLY A 559 34.93 -11.40 38.59
N VAL A 560 35.72 -11.65 39.62
CA VAL A 560 35.73 -10.89 40.88
C VAL A 560 36.84 -9.85 40.86
N ASN A 561 36.49 -8.59 41.10
CA ASN A 561 37.42 -7.47 41.13
C ASN A 561 37.45 -6.83 42.53
N LEU A 562 38.61 -6.89 43.18
CA LEU A 562 38.86 -6.14 44.41
C LEU A 562 39.18 -4.68 44.05
N VAL A 563 38.20 -3.78 44.16
CA VAL A 563 38.34 -2.38 43.75
C VAL A 563 39.18 -1.59 44.75
N SER A 564 38.91 -1.77 46.04
CA SER A 564 39.67 -1.13 47.11
C SER A 564 39.58 -1.92 48.41
N TYR A 565 40.57 -1.69 49.28
CA TYR A 565 40.56 -2.18 50.64
C TYR A 565 41.22 -1.18 51.59
N SER A 566 40.80 -1.18 52.85
CA SER A 566 41.41 -0.38 53.92
C SER A 566 41.31 -1.09 55.26
N GLY A 567 42.03 -0.59 56.27
CA GLY A 567 42.10 -1.19 57.61
C GLY A 567 43.39 -1.98 57.86
N ARG A 568 43.70 -2.18 59.14
CA ARG A 568 44.95 -2.78 59.62
C ARG A 568 45.12 -4.24 59.18
N GLN A 569 44.02 -4.93 58.89
CA GLN A 569 44.02 -6.33 58.44
C GLN A 569 43.37 -6.49 57.06
N SER A 570 43.58 -5.50 56.21
CA SER A 570 43.00 -5.46 54.86
C SER A 570 43.44 -6.58 53.92
N TYR A 571 44.48 -7.35 54.26
CA TYR A 571 44.83 -8.60 53.56
C TYR A 571 43.68 -9.62 53.55
N GLY A 572 42.77 -9.57 54.53
CA GLY A 572 41.55 -10.39 54.56
C GLY A 572 40.64 -10.14 53.35
N CYS A 573 40.68 -8.96 52.75
CA CYS A 573 39.93 -8.65 51.53
C CYS A 573 40.40 -9.51 50.34
N MET A 574 41.69 -9.83 50.25
CA MET A 574 42.23 -10.70 49.19
C MET A 574 41.71 -12.13 49.34
N GLN A 575 41.60 -12.61 50.59
CA GLN A 575 41.04 -13.92 50.90
C GLN A 575 39.54 -13.97 50.56
N LEU A 576 38.78 -12.92 50.88
CA LEU A 576 37.37 -12.81 50.51
C LEU A 576 37.18 -12.81 48.99
N THR A 577 38.02 -12.07 48.25
CA THR A 577 38.00 -12.06 46.78
C THR A 577 38.28 -13.44 46.19
N ALA A 578 39.32 -14.14 46.65
CA ALA A 578 39.66 -15.48 46.18
C ALA A 578 38.58 -16.52 46.56
N ALA A 579 38.04 -16.45 47.79
CA ALA A 579 36.96 -17.32 48.25
C ALA A 579 35.68 -17.11 47.44
N ALA A 580 35.32 -15.86 47.12
CA ALA A 580 34.16 -15.56 46.31
C ALA A 580 34.33 -16.06 44.87
N SER A 581 35.52 -15.89 44.27
CA SER A 581 35.87 -16.45 42.96
C SER A 581 35.71 -17.98 42.94
N PHE A 582 36.26 -18.67 43.94
CA PHE A 582 36.13 -20.12 44.09
C PHE A 582 34.67 -20.57 44.23
N ASN A 583 33.91 -19.95 45.13
CA ASN A 583 32.53 -20.33 45.42
C ASN A 583 31.60 -20.08 44.22
N MET A 584 31.80 -18.96 43.51
CA MET A 584 30.96 -18.59 42.36
C MET A 584 31.43 -19.23 41.04
N LYS A 585 32.59 -19.89 41.04
CA LYS A 585 33.24 -20.47 39.85
C LYS A 585 33.44 -19.44 38.73
N ILE A 586 33.91 -18.25 39.09
CA ILE A 586 34.27 -17.17 38.16
C ILE A 586 35.69 -16.69 38.48
N PRO A 587 36.46 -16.19 37.50
CA PRO A 587 37.86 -15.89 37.73
C PRO A 587 38.09 -14.68 38.64
N VAL A 588 39.34 -14.45 39.06
CA VAL A 588 39.72 -13.17 39.68
C VAL A 588 40.25 -12.23 38.60
N TYR A 589 39.75 -11.01 38.54
CA TYR A 589 40.18 -10.04 37.56
C TYR A 589 41.62 -9.56 37.82
N GLU A 590 42.47 -9.58 36.80
CA GLU A 590 43.89 -9.19 36.88
C GLU A 590 44.11 -7.71 37.28
N GLY A 591 43.13 -6.85 37.01
CA GLY A 591 43.14 -5.44 37.43
C GLY A 591 42.67 -5.20 38.86
N SER A 592 42.49 -6.25 39.67
CA SER A 592 42.21 -6.13 41.10
C SER A 592 43.30 -5.34 41.83
N LYS A 593 42.91 -4.62 42.88
CA LYS A 593 43.82 -3.79 43.69
C LYS A 593 44.99 -4.61 44.21
N ASP A 594 46.19 -4.15 43.87
CA ASP A 594 47.48 -4.73 44.24
C ASP A 594 47.63 -6.21 43.85
N PHE A 595 46.91 -6.67 42.81
CA PHE A 595 46.88 -8.08 42.35
C PHE A 595 48.26 -8.74 42.25
N ASN A 596 49.23 -8.05 41.65
CA ASN A 596 50.58 -8.58 41.49
C ASN A 596 51.31 -8.84 42.83
N GLN A 597 50.93 -8.14 43.91
CA GLN A 597 51.54 -8.32 45.23
C GLN A 597 51.04 -9.57 45.95
N TRP A 598 49.81 -10.00 45.71
CA TRP A 598 49.22 -11.14 46.42
C TRP A 598 48.93 -12.34 45.52
N ARG A 599 49.11 -12.21 44.20
CA ARG A 599 48.77 -13.30 43.28
C ARG A 599 49.52 -14.60 43.55
N HIS A 600 50.73 -14.52 44.09
CA HIS A 600 51.56 -15.68 44.39
C HIS A 600 51.04 -16.51 45.59
N TRP A 601 50.03 -16.03 46.33
CA TRP A 601 49.43 -16.74 47.46
C TRP A 601 48.34 -17.75 47.06
N TYR A 602 47.89 -17.75 45.80
CA TYR A 602 46.74 -18.54 45.36
C TYR A 602 47.06 -19.44 44.15
N ASN A 603 46.30 -20.54 44.01
CA ASN A 603 46.42 -21.46 42.88
C ASN A 603 45.53 -21.03 41.70
N TRP A 604 46.15 -20.49 40.65
CA TRP A 604 45.44 -19.96 39.47
C TRP A 604 44.87 -21.02 38.53
N ASN A 605 45.31 -22.28 38.64
CA ASN A 605 44.67 -23.39 37.92
C ASN A 605 43.27 -23.69 38.47
N VAL A 606 42.99 -23.27 39.72
CA VAL A 606 41.69 -23.47 40.38
C VAL A 606 40.82 -22.22 40.28
N LEU A 607 41.40 -21.03 40.52
CA LEU A 607 40.63 -19.78 40.52
C LEU A 607 40.42 -19.20 39.12
N GLY A 608 41.38 -19.33 38.21
CA GLY A 608 41.39 -18.62 36.93
C GLY A 608 41.71 -17.13 37.06
N ILE A 609 42.25 -16.54 35.99
CA ILE A 609 42.56 -15.11 35.89
C ILE A 609 41.67 -14.50 34.81
N GLY A 610 40.84 -13.55 35.22
CA GLY A 610 39.89 -12.85 34.36
C GLY A 610 40.54 -11.60 33.77
N LYS A 611 40.10 -11.23 32.58
CA LYS A 611 40.57 -10.04 31.86
C LYS A 611 39.40 -9.13 31.54
N ASN A 612 39.69 -7.98 30.95
CA ASN A 612 38.64 -7.23 30.27
C ASN A 612 38.13 -8.05 29.10
N ARG A 613 36.81 -8.16 29.03
CA ARG A 613 36.11 -8.90 28.02
C ARG A 613 35.01 -8.02 27.45
N THR A 614 35.03 -7.88 26.14
CA THR A 614 33.95 -7.25 25.38
C THR A 614 32.84 -8.27 25.20
N TYR A 615 31.61 -7.88 25.50
CA TYR A 615 30.43 -8.70 25.23
C TYR A 615 29.42 -7.92 24.41
N LYS A 616 28.62 -8.68 23.66
CA LYS A 616 27.62 -8.16 22.74
C LYS A 616 26.25 -8.72 23.10
N GLN A 617 25.23 -7.88 22.93
CA GLN A 617 23.83 -8.24 23.17
C GLN A 617 22.99 -7.99 21.92
N PRO A 618 23.20 -8.77 20.84
CA PRO A 618 22.32 -8.69 19.69
C PRO A 618 20.92 -9.16 20.06
N PHE A 619 19.94 -8.67 19.32
CA PHE A 619 18.56 -9.11 19.39
C PHE A 619 18.02 -9.30 17.99
N THR A 620 17.07 -10.22 17.84
CA THR A 620 16.41 -10.51 16.58
C THR A 620 14.98 -10.02 16.60
N PHE A 621 14.48 -9.56 15.46
CA PHE A 621 13.07 -9.26 15.24
C PHE A 621 12.72 -9.47 13.77
N ASP A 622 11.43 -9.51 13.45
CA ASP A 622 10.95 -9.52 12.07
C ASP A 622 10.48 -8.10 11.71
N VAL A 623 10.62 -7.68 10.46
CA VAL A 623 10.18 -6.38 9.96
C VAL A 623 9.39 -6.51 8.67
N SER A 624 8.25 -5.85 8.61
CA SER A 624 7.48 -5.60 7.39
C SER A 624 7.48 -4.10 7.15
N SER A 625 7.58 -3.66 5.91
CA SER A 625 7.44 -2.26 5.53
C SER A 625 6.70 -2.10 4.22
N ILE A 626 5.95 -1.01 4.12
CA ILE A 626 5.31 -0.53 2.91
C ILE A 626 5.76 0.91 2.66
N VAL A 627 6.42 1.13 1.54
CA VAL A 627 6.72 2.47 1.04
C VAL A 627 5.76 2.77 -0.10
N ASN A 628 4.97 3.82 0.05
CA ASN A 628 4.08 4.32 -0.99
C ASN A 628 4.61 5.65 -1.53
N ASN A 629 5.14 5.61 -2.76
CA ASN A 629 5.61 6.76 -3.50
C ASN A 629 4.42 7.34 -4.28
N TYR A 630 4.06 8.59 -3.99
CA TYR A 630 3.01 9.29 -4.73
C TYR A 630 3.61 10.06 -5.91
N HIS A 631 2.79 10.31 -6.93
CA HIS A 631 3.17 11.19 -8.03
C HIS A 631 3.53 12.62 -7.54
N ASN A 632 4.35 13.31 -8.34
CA ASN A 632 4.77 14.70 -8.09
C ASN A 632 3.96 15.71 -8.88
#